data_AF-A0A8M9PMD5-F1
#
_entry.id   AF-A0A8M9PMD5-F1
#
_cell.length_a   1.000
_cell.length_b   1.000
_cell.length_c   1.000
_cell.angle_alpha   90.00
_cell.angle_beta   90.00
_cell.angle_gamma   90.00
#
_symmetry.space_group_name_H-M   'P 1'
#
loop_
_entity.id
_entity.type
_entity.pdbx_description
1 polymer ?
#
loop_
_entity_poly.entity_id
_entity_poly.type
_entity_poly.pdbx_seq_one_letter_code
_entity_poly.pdbx_strand_id
1 'polypeptide(L)'
;MSAGNSHEEGRLVYRFGGEPVGSFIQPNLRPLEPSIAHAMFLDVTHDNECPIQVRSAYDALPSSAIVSMACCASGSTRGYDELVPHQISVVKEERLYPKWNPDALPSSGREVNLHSGITAGKLALNKLHQELAENGFTQVYVDQLDEDTVAVTRHCPSTHQSVVTVCRTAFKDPKTHQFRESLAPMYIPGKIEEVILEARTVERSAESYVKDETFINGLPNYTVEIREHIQLKESQIVKQGDATTKGRSEFVEEILFEKLTPGSVIAFRVSLDPNSQKMVGYLRTQLSQFNRLFKSGSLTDSKVAGILKISLEFLISKLTLAELNVLLFRCDAEEQEDGGGCYNIPSWMPLKYGGLQGFVSVLSEIRPKNDLGHPFCDNLRQGDWILDYVSTRLINKGGALREVGKWFKAVFSYLKHLPRYLVPCYFDAIIVGAYATAVDAVFNQMSSFVLNGSTLVKQLALGSVQMCGVGRVPALPHLSPELEDVPVRVNSATKQEEQCCVSIAAGLPHFSTGIFRCWGRDTFIALRGLMLLTGRHLEARDIILAFAGTMRHGLIPNLLGQGVAARYNCRDAVWWWLQCIQDYCTIVPIGTDILMCPVSRMYPTDDSEAQALGTVAHDQPLYVLIQEAMQRHMQGIQFRERNAGPQIDWNMQHEGFNVEAKVNPETGFVYGGNGFNCGTWMDKMGESDKAHNKGVPATPRDGSAVEIVGLSKSAVRWLMMMNETGHFPYSSVKIHRDGAEQSITYKEWNQRIQENFERFFYVSDDPADPNEQRPDLVHKKCIYKDSHGASSPWCDYQLRPNFTIAMVVAPELFSVQRAWKALEIVETKLLGPLGMKTLDPDDLVYCGVYDNALDNDDYNRAKGFNYHQGPEWIWLVGYFLRAKLYFGRKMGQEKYNQSVFLVKNVLSRLHTHLERSPWKGLPELTNENGQYCPFSCETQAWSIATVLEALFDL
;
A
#
# COMPACT_ATOMS: atom_id res chain seq x y z
N MET A 1 -29.23 -33.75 10.45
CA MET A 1 -29.78 -34.07 11.79
C MET A 1 -29.17 -33.34 12.99
N SER A 2 -27.96 -32.78 12.95
CA SER A 2 -27.37 -32.06 14.12
C SER A 2 -28.01 -30.71 14.44
N ALA A 3 -28.79 -30.14 13.50
CA ALA A 3 -29.57 -28.93 13.71
C ALA A 3 -30.79 -29.21 14.59
N GLY A 4 -30.98 -28.40 15.64
CA GLY A 4 -32.12 -28.50 16.56
C GLY A 4 -33.38 -27.77 16.08
N ASN A 5 -33.25 -26.89 15.09
CA ASN A 5 -34.35 -26.17 14.44
C ASN A 5 -33.95 -25.78 13.00
N SER A 6 -34.89 -25.19 12.27
CA SER A 6 -34.73 -24.79 10.86
C SER A 6 -33.65 -23.72 10.68
N HIS A 7 -33.54 -22.79 11.63
CA HIS A 7 -32.50 -21.75 11.62
C HIS A 7 -31.08 -22.33 11.69
N GLU A 8 -30.86 -23.30 12.57
CA GLU A 8 -29.57 -23.98 12.69
C GLU A 8 -29.21 -24.78 11.43
N GLU A 9 -30.20 -25.34 10.74
CA GLU A 9 -29.97 -26.04 9.47
C GLU A 9 -29.49 -25.07 8.38
N GLY A 10 -30.17 -23.92 8.25
CA GLY A 10 -29.74 -22.84 7.37
C GLY A 10 -28.34 -22.30 7.73
N ARG A 11 -28.03 -22.11 9.01
CA ARG A 11 -26.72 -21.64 9.49
C ARG A 11 -25.58 -22.58 9.10
N LEU A 12 -25.79 -23.90 9.15
CA LEU A 12 -24.80 -24.89 8.72
C LEU A 12 -24.53 -24.78 7.22
N VAL A 13 -25.57 -24.66 6.40
CA VAL A 13 -25.42 -24.45 4.95
C VAL A 13 -24.75 -23.12 4.64
N TYR A 14 -25.09 -22.04 5.34
CA TYR A 14 -24.41 -20.75 5.16
C TYR A 14 -22.90 -20.86 5.44
N ARG A 15 -22.52 -21.60 6.49
CA ARG A 15 -21.13 -21.70 6.93
C ARG A 15 -20.27 -22.61 6.06
N PHE A 16 -20.83 -23.72 5.58
CA PHE A 16 -20.06 -24.79 4.93
C PHE A 16 -20.52 -25.10 3.50
N GLY A 17 -21.60 -24.47 3.05
CA GLY A 17 -22.25 -24.75 1.79
C GLY A 17 -21.68 -24.00 0.60
N GLY A 18 -20.70 -23.12 0.73
CA GLY A 18 -20.06 -22.48 -0.42
C GLY A 18 -19.55 -21.08 -0.13
N GLU A 19 -19.13 -20.38 -1.18
CA GLU A 19 -18.73 -18.97 -1.08
C GLU A 19 -19.98 -18.07 -0.97
N PRO A 20 -19.95 -16.96 -0.22
CA PRO A 20 -21.06 -16.01 -0.24
C PRO A 20 -21.42 -15.50 -1.65
N VAL A 21 -22.69 -15.23 -1.91
CA VAL A 21 -23.12 -14.57 -3.16
C VAL A 21 -22.46 -13.18 -3.28
N GLY A 22 -21.87 -12.88 -4.44
CA GLY A 22 -21.14 -11.63 -4.66
C GLY A 22 -19.71 -11.64 -4.12
N SER A 23 -19.16 -12.81 -3.80
CA SER A 23 -17.74 -12.96 -3.42
C SER A 23 -16.79 -12.33 -4.43
N PHE A 24 -15.67 -11.83 -3.93
CA PHE A 24 -14.62 -11.28 -4.79
C PHE A 24 -14.11 -12.33 -5.78
N ILE A 25 -13.78 -11.87 -6.99
CA ILE A 25 -13.31 -12.74 -8.05
C ILE A 25 -11.86 -13.10 -7.78
N GLN A 26 -11.62 -14.35 -7.43
CA GLN A 26 -10.29 -14.83 -7.10
C GLN A 26 -9.42 -15.00 -8.37
N PRO A 27 -8.12 -14.64 -8.33
CA PRO A 27 -7.22 -14.86 -9.45
C PRO A 27 -6.92 -16.35 -9.67
N ASN A 28 -6.60 -16.72 -10.92
CA ASN A 28 -6.23 -18.10 -11.27
C ASN A 28 -4.94 -18.58 -10.58
N LEU A 29 -4.02 -17.65 -10.32
CA LEU A 29 -2.81 -17.89 -9.57
C LEU A 29 -2.98 -17.29 -8.19
N ARG A 30 -3.04 -18.13 -7.16
CA ARG A 30 -3.14 -17.71 -5.77
C ARG A 30 -2.06 -18.41 -4.94
N PRO A 31 -1.52 -17.74 -3.90
CA PRO A 31 -0.79 -18.43 -2.86
C PRO A 31 -1.64 -19.55 -2.24
N LEU A 32 -0.98 -20.57 -1.70
CA LEU A 32 -1.68 -21.61 -0.93
C LEU A 32 -2.14 -21.02 0.40
N GLU A 33 -3.41 -20.64 0.47
CA GLU A 33 -4.02 -20.06 1.67
C GLU A 33 -4.74 -21.14 2.50
N PRO A 34 -4.76 -21.03 3.84
CA PRO A 34 -5.62 -21.86 4.67
C PRO A 34 -7.09 -21.70 4.29
N SER A 35 -7.79 -22.81 4.06
CA SER A 35 -9.23 -22.82 3.77
C SER A 35 -9.96 -23.80 4.68
N ILE A 36 -11.29 -23.64 4.78
CA ILE A 36 -12.14 -24.65 5.44
C ILE A 36 -11.98 -25.97 4.66
N ALA A 37 -11.87 -27.09 5.40
CA ALA A 37 -11.85 -28.42 4.79
C ALA A 37 -13.16 -28.68 4.03
N HIS A 38 -13.09 -29.37 2.89
CA HIS A 38 -14.29 -29.71 2.14
C HIS A 38 -15.28 -30.49 3.02
N ALA A 39 -16.53 -30.02 3.05
CA ALA A 39 -17.58 -30.64 3.83
C ALA A 39 -18.26 -31.79 3.04
N MET A 40 -18.77 -32.77 3.78
CA MET A 40 -19.78 -33.71 3.30
C MET A 40 -21.00 -33.57 4.22
N PHE A 41 -22.11 -33.10 3.67
CA PHE A 41 -23.35 -32.94 4.42
C PHE A 41 -24.21 -34.19 4.32
N LEU A 42 -24.48 -34.79 5.48
CA LEU A 42 -25.37 -35.91 5.58
C LEU A 42 -26.71 -35.45 6.13
N ASP A 43 -27.80 -35.72 5.39
CA ASP A 43 -29.16 -35.45 5.86
C ASP A 43 -29.35 -36.12 7.23
N VAL A 44 -28.95 -37.41 7.26
CA VAL A 44 -28.90 -38.28 8.43
C VAL A 44 -27.77 -39.30 8.30
N THR A 45 -27.04 -39.52 9.38
CA THR A 45 -26.05 -40.61 9.52
C THR A 45 -26.68 -41.86 10.13
N HIS A 46 -26.03 -43.01 10.02
CA HIS A 46 -26.51 -44.26 10.62
C HIS A 46 -26.50 -44.25 12.16
N ASP A 47 -25.82 -43.28 12.78
CA ASP A 47 -25.78 -43.09 14.24
C ASP A 47 -26.81 -42.06 14.74
N ASN A 48 -27.45 -41.31 13.84
CA ASN A 48 -28.42 -40.31 14.24
C ASN A 48 -29.73 -40.96 14.73
N GLU A 49 -30.40 -40.26 15.64
CA GLU A 49 -31.77 -40.63 16.06
C GLU A 49 -32.73 -40.57 14.87
N CYS A 50 -33.80 -41.35 14.92
CA CYS A 50 -34.77 -41.43 13.84
C CYS A 50 -35.43 -40.05 13.61
N PRO A 51 -35.30 -39.44 12.42
CA PRO A 51 -35.82 -38.10 12.15
C PRO A 51 -37.32 -37.97 12.37
N ILE A 52 -38.08 -39.05 12.15
CA ILE A 52 -39.53 -39.07 12.36
C ILE A 52 -39.88 -39.00 13.86
N GLN A 53 -39.05 -39.57 14.73
CA GLN A 53 -39.26 -39.58 16.17
C GLN A 53 -38.89 -38.24 16.81
N VAL A 54 -37.81 -37.61 16.33
CA VAL A 54 -37.32 -36.34 16.90
C VAL A 54 -37.89 -35.10 16.22
N ARG A 55 -38.42 -35.24 15.01
CA ARG A 55 -39.01 -34.14 14.22
C ARG A 55 -40.39 -34.51 13.69
N SER A 56 -40.49 -34.81 12.40
CA SER A 56 -41.71 -35.27 11.72
C SER A 56 -41.35 -35.97 10.40
N ALA A 57 -42.23 -36.85 9.92
CA ALA A 57 -42.13 -37.41 8.58
C ALA A 57 -42.18 -36.34 7.47
N TYR A 58 -42.82 -35.19 7.74
CA TYR A 58 -42.89 -34.08 6.78
C TYR A 58 -41.54 -33.38 6.57
N ASP A 59 -40.60 -33.47 7.52
CA ASP A 59 -39.35 -32.71 7.52
C ASP A 59 -38.28 -33.27 6.57
N ALA A 60 -38.36 -34.57 6.25
CA ALA A 60 -37.29 -35.24 5.52
C ALA A 60 -37.01 -34.62 4.14
N LEU A 61 -38.06 -34.24 3.41
CA LEU A 61 -37.97 -33.60 2.11
C LEU A 61 -37.34 -32.19 2.16
N PRO A 62 -37.86 -31.22 2.95
CA PRO A 62 -37.27 -29.89 3.03
C PRO A 62 -35.86 -29.88 3.61
N SER A 63 -35.53 -30.72 4.61
CA SER A 63 -34.16 -30.83 5.10
C SER A 63 -33.20 -31.39 4.03
N SER A 64 -33.63 -32.42 3.28
CA SER A 64 -32.85 -32.93 2.14
C SER A 64 -32.60 -31.86 1.09
N ALA A 65 -33.59 -30.98 0.85
CA ALA A 65 -33.47 -29.90 -0.11
C ALA A 65 -32.48 -28.82 0.37
N ILE A 66 -32.53 -28.44 1.65
CA ILE A 66 -31.56 -27.49 2.25
C ILE A 66 -30.13 -28.05 2.12
N VAL A 67 -29.92 -29.31 2.47
CA VAL A 67 -28.62 -29.99 2.32
C VAL A 67 -28.17 -30.06 0.86
N SER A 68 -29.07 -30.42 -0.06
CA SER A 68 -28.74 -30.55 -1.50
C SER A 68 -28.42 -29.21 -2.16
N MET A 69 -28.82 -28.09 -1.56
CA MET A 69 -28.47 -26.75 -2.05
C MET A 69 -27.08 -26.28 -1.61
N ALA A 70 -26.43 -26.96 -0.66
CA ALA A 70 -25.03 -26.72 -0.33
C ALA A 70 -24.12 -27.13 -1.51
N CYS A 71 -23.14 -26.30 -1.85
CA CYS A 71 -22.04 -26.58 -2.77
C CYS A 71 -20.96 -27.46 -2.10
N CYS A 72 -21.37 -28.64 -1.64
CA CYS A 72 -20.49 -29.66 -1.08
C CYS A 72 -21.05 -31.06 -1.38
N ALA A 73 -20.30 -32.11 -1.06
CA ALA A 73 -20.83 -33.47 -1.20
C ALA A 73 -22.01 -33.67 -0.26
N SER A 74 -23.07 -34.35 -0.72
CA SER A 74 -24.24 -34.68 0.12
C SER A 74 -24.51 -36.18 0.16
N GLY A 75 -25.24 -36.63 1.18
CA GLY A 75 -25.65 -38.04 1.30
C GLY A 75 -26.70 -38.28 2.38
N SER A 76 -27.29 -39.48 2.37
CA SER A 76 -28.24 -39.95 3.39
C SER A 76 -27.98 -41.41 3.71
N THR A 77 -28.43 -41.85 4.88
CA THR A 77 -28.45 -43.28 5.24
C THR A 77 -29.74 -43.92 4.74
N ARG A 78 -29.64 -45.13 4.18
CA ARG A 78 -30.82 -45.90 3.72
C ARG A 78 -31.84 -46.09 4.84
N GLY A 79 -33.12 -45.96 4.53
CA GLY A 79 -34.23 -45.92 5.48
C GLY A 79 -34.73 -44.50 5.76
N TYR A 80 -33.89 -43.47 5.51
CA TYR A 80 -34.31 -42.08 5.61
C TYR A 80 -35.30 -41.70 4.50
N ASP A 81 -34.91 -41.97 3.25
CA ASP A 81 -35.69 -41.66 2.07
C ASP A 81 -37.01 -42.44 2.04
N GLU A 82 -37.01 -43.66 2.58
CA GLU A 82 -38.19 -44.51 2.72
C GLU A 82 -39.06 -44.15 3.95
N LEU A 83 -38.66 -43.17 4.78
CA LEU A 83 -39.37 -42.75 5.99
C LEU A 83 -39.57 -43.89 7.01
N VAL A 84 -38.49 -44.59 7.38
CA VAL A 84 -38.51 -45.61 8.44
C VAL A 84 -38.73 -44.95 9.81
N PRO A 85 -39.81 -45.28 10.56
CA PRO A 85 -40.23 -44.52 11.75
C PRO A 85 -39.53 -44.95 13.06
N HIS A 86 -38.40 -45.63 12.96
CA HIS A 86 -37.61 -46.07 14.11
C HIS A 86 -36.12 -46.06 13.77
N GLN A 87 -35.28 -45.96 14.81
CA GLN A 87 -33.84 -46.02 14.64
C GLN A 87 -33.42 -47.46 14.26
N ILE A 88 -32.64 -47.58 13.19
CA ILE A 88 -32.12 -48.85 12.70
C ILE A 88 -30.86 -49.18 13.51
N SER A 89 -30.91 -50.21 14.36
CA SER A 89 -29.78 -50.57 15.21
C SER A 89 -28.72 -51.31 14.41
N VAL A 90 -27.50 -50.76 14.35
CA VAL A 90 -26.34 -51.43 13.72
C VAL A 90 -25.89 -52.71 14.45
N VAL A 91 -26.44 -53.01 15.63
CA VAL A 91 -26.13 -54.21 16.44
C VAL A 91 -27.27 -55.22 16.46
N LYS A 92 -28.52 -54.74 16.58
CA LYS A 92 -29.68 -55.59 16.86
C LYS A 92 -30.59 -55.81 15.65
N GLU A 93 -30.42 -55.05 14.58
CA GLU A 93 -31.29 -55.19 13.41
C GLU A 93 -30.86 -56.38 12.55
N GLU A 94 -31.78 -57.33 12.36
CA GLU A 94 -31.55 -58.53 11.54
C GLU A 94 -32.40 -58.53 10.26
N ARG A 95 -33.35 -57.59 10.14
CA ARG A 95 -34.24 -57.49 8.97
C ARG A 95 -33.50 -56.92 7.76
N LEU A 96 -33.95 -57.30 6.57
CA LEU A 96 -33.36 -56.85 5.32
C LEU A 96 -34.01 -55.54 4.84
N TYR A 97 -33.28 -54.73 4.08
CA TYR A 97 -33.92 -53.62 3.38
C TYR A 97 -34.81 -54.14 2.24
N PRO A 98 -35.99 -53.51 2.00
CA PRO A 98 -36.83 -53.79 0.84
C PRO A 98 -36.06 -53.70 -0.48
N LYS A 99 -36.42 -54.52 -1.48
CA LYS A 99 -35.81 -54.46 -2.82
C LYS A 99 -36.49 -53.39 -3.70
N TRP A 100 -35.74 -52.83 -4.65
CA TRP A 100 -36.31 -51.91 -5.63
C TRP A 100 -37.21 -52.66 -6.64
N ASN A 101 -38.43 -52.18 -6.84
CA ASN A 101 -39.35 -52.67 -7.87
C ASN A 101 -40.23 -51.50 -8.39
N PRO A 102 -40.01 -50.99 -9.61
CA PRO A 102 -40.79 -49.88 -10.18
C PRO A 102 -42.30 -50.12 -10.22
N ASP A 103 -42.71 -51.38 -10.40
CA ASP A 103 -44.11 -51.80 -10.56
C ASP A 103 -44.79 -52.17 -9.23
N ALA A 104 -44.08 -52.01 -8.10
CA ALA A 104 -44.64 -52.33 -6.79
C ALA A 104 -45.85 -51.46 -6.45
N LEU A 105 -46.81 -52.03 -5.73
CA LEU A 105 -47.90 -51.25 -5.14
C LEU A 105 -47.33 -50.33 -4.03
N PRO A 106 -47.78 -49.07 -3.92
CA PRO A 106 -47.28 -48.11 -2.91
C PRO A 106 -47.37 -48.58 -1.46
N SER A 107 -48.26 -49.56 -1.17
CA SER A 107 -48.47 -50.13 0.17
C SER A 107 -47.62 -51.38 0.48
N SER A 108 -46.75 -51.83 -0.44
CA SER A 108 -45.93 -53.03 -0.23
C SER A 108 -44.79 -52.76 0.76
N GLY A 109 -44.82 -53.40 1.94
CA GLY A 109 -43.73 -53.28 2.92
C GLY A 109 -42.42 -53.99 2.53
N ARG A 110 -42.42 -54.75 1.43
CA ARG A 110 -41.30 -55.61 1.01
C ARG A 110 -40.55 -55.10 -0.23
N GLU A 111 -41.11 -54.10 -0.90
CA GLU A 111 -40.58 -53.53 -2.13
C GLU A 111 -40.67 -52.00 -2.07
N VAL A 112 -39.71 -51.30 -2.67
CA VAL A 112 -39.68 -49.84 -2.73
C VAL A 112 -39.65 -49.35 -4.17
N ASN A 113 -40.29 -48.21 -4.41
CA ASN A 113 -40.38 -47.56 -5.71
C ASN A 113 -40.30 -46.03 -5.54
N LEU A 114 -40.57 -45.27 -6.61
CA LEU A 114 -40.54 -43.80 -6.57
C LEU A 114 -41.60 -43.20 -5.63
N HIS A 115 -42.68 -43.93 -5.32
CA HIS A 115 -43.73 -43.50 -4.42
C HIS A 115 -43.45 -43.84 -2.96
N SER A 116 -42.34 -44.52 -2.64
CA SER A 116 -41.94 -44.83 -1.27
C SER A 116 -41.35 -43.58 -0.60
N GLY A 117 -42.01 -43.07 0.44
CA GLY A 117 -41.52 -41.94 1.24
C GLY A 117 -41.21 -40.69 0.39
N ILE A 118 -39.97 -40.22 0.48
CA ILE A 118 -39.45 -39.06 -0.27
C ILE A 118 -38.59 -39.44 -1.48
N THR A 119 -38.52 -40.72 -1.89
CA THR A 119 -37.59 -41.20 -2.92
C THR A 119 -37.68 -40.44 -4.25
N ALA A 120 -38.89 -40.15 -4.75
CA ALA A 120 -39.06 -39.31 -5.95
C ALA A 120 -38.51 -37.88 -5.76
N GLY A 121 -38.75 -37.28 -4.58
CA GLY A 121 -38.22 -35.97 -4.24
C GLY A 121 -36.70 -35.95 -4.15
N LYS A 122 -36.09 -36.97 -3.53
CA LYS A 122 -34.63 -37.10 -3.44
C LYS A 122 -33.99 -37.26 -4.81
N LEU A 123 -34.60 -38.03 -5.72
CA LEU A 123 -34.12 -38.15 -7.10
C LEU A 123 -34.09 -36.79 -7.82
N ALA A 124 -35.14 -35.99 -7.69
CA ALA A 124 -35.19 -34.66 -8.29
C ALA A 124 -34.15 -33.70 -7.68
N LEU A 125 -34.00 -33.71 -6.35
CA LEU A 125 -32.97 -32.92 -5.66
C LEU A 125 -31.55 -33.32 -6.06
N ASN A 126 -31.27 -34.61 -6.22
CA ASN A 126 -29.96 -35.10 -6.65
C ASN A 126 -29.64 -34.67 -8.08
N LYS A 127 -30.61 -34.74 -9.00
CA LYS A 127 -30.47 -34.23 -10.37
C LYS A 127 -30.18 -32.74 -10.39
N LEU A 128 -30.93 -31.96 -9.60
CA LEU A 128 -30.72 -30.53 -9.46
C LEU A 128 -29.32 -30.23 -8.88
N HIS A 129 -28.93 -30.91 -7.80
CA HIS A 129 -27.60 -30.73 -7.20
C HIS A 129 -26.47 -31.03 -8.18
N GLN A 130 -26.60 -32.11 -8.98
CA GLN A 130 -25.66 -32.46 -10.03
C GLN A 130 -25.59 -31.36 -11.11
N GLU A 131 -26.74 -30.91 -11.63
CA GLU A 131 -26.81 -29.83 -12.61
C GLU A 131 -26.12 -28.57 -12.10
N LEU A 132 -26.40 -28.17 -10.86
CA LEU A 132 -25.83 -26.98 -10.25
C LEU A 132 -24.31 -27.10 -10.05
N ALA A 133 -23.82 -28.29 -9.68
CA ALA A 133 -22.39 -28.55 -9.56
C ALA A 133 -21.69 -28.50 -10.93
N GLU A 134 -22.25 -29.16 -11.95
CA GLU A 134 -21.69 -29.20 -13.32
C GLU A 134 -21.63 -27.80 -13.96
N ASN A 135 -22.63 -26.95 -13.70
CA ASN A 135 -22.72 -25.60 -14.25
C ASN A 135 -22.07 -24.52 -13.37
N GLY A 136 -21.32 -24.91 -12.31
CA GLY A 136 -20.51 -23.99 -11.53
C GLY A 136 -21.29 -23.04 -10.62
N PHE A 137 -22.42 -23.49 -10.07
CA PHE A 137 -23.14 -22.75 -9.03
C PHE A 137 -22.42 -22.91 -7.68
N THR A 138 -21.36 -22.13 -7.47
CA THR A 138 -20.46 -22.27 -6.31
C THR A 138 -20.78 -21.34 -5.15
N GLN A 139 -21.61 -20.33 -5.37
CA GLN A 139 -21.95 -19.35 -4.35
C GLN A 139 -23.27 -19.68 -3.66
N VAL A 140 -23.37 -19.42 -2.36
CA VAL A 140 -24.53 -19.70 -1.52
C VAL A 140 -24.95 -18.48 -0.72
N TYR A 141 -26.26 -18.28 -0.61
CA TYR A 141 -26.90 -17.33 0.29
C TYR A 141 -28.06 -18.04 0.98
N VAL A 142 -28.23 -17.78 2.28
CA VAL A 142 -29.28 -18.40 3.10
C VAL A 142 -30.09 -17.29 3.73
N ASP A 143 -31.41 -17.36 3.58
CA ASP A 143 -32.37 -16.42 4.14
C ASP A 143 -33.38 -17.15 5.03
N GLN A 144 -33.65 -16.60 6.21
CA GLN A 144 -34.65 -17.13 7.14
C GLN A 144 -35.93 -16.32 6.94
N LEU A 145 -36.94 -16.91 6.30
CA LEU A 145 -38.19 -16.18 5.99
C LEU A 145 -39.12 -16.09 7.20
N ASP A 146 -39.21 -17.16 8.00
CA ASP A 146 -39.89 -17.20 9.30
C ASP A 146 -39.28 -18.31 10.19
N GLU A 147 -39.92 -18.73 11.28
CA GLU A 147 -39.35 -19.77 12.18
C GLU A 147 -39.09 -21.12 11.48
N ASP A 148 -39.94 -21.51 10.53
CA ASP A 148 -39.95 -22.84 9.92
C ASP A 148 -39.57 -22.83 8.43
N THR A 149 -39.34 -21.66 7.83
CA THR A 149 -39.11 -21.52 6.39
C THR A 149 -37.73 -20.92 6.12
N VAL A 150 -36.91 -21.68 5.38
CA VAL A 150 -35.56 -21.29 4.97
C VAL A 150 -35.51 -21.22 3.45
N ALA A 151 -34.96 -20.15 2.90
CA ALA A 151 -34.63 -20.06 1.49
C ALA A 151 -33.11 -20.21 1.31
N VAL A 152 -32.69 -21.12 0.43
CA VAL A 152 -31.28 -21.29 0.05
C VAL A 152 -31.14 -20.94 -1.42
N THR A 153 -30.30 -19.96 -1.69
CA THR A 153 -29.93 -19.53 -3.04
C THR A 153 -28.56 -20.11 -3.38
N ARG A 154 -28.46 -20.85 -4.48
CA ARG A 154 -27.19 -21.23 -5.10
C ARG A 154 -26.99 -20.38 -6.36
N HIS A 155 -25.85 -19.72 -6.49
CA HIS A 155 -25.57 -18.74 -7.54
C HIS A 155 -24.35 -19.14 -8.35
N CYS A 156 -24.43 -19.01 -9.66
CA CYS A 156 -23.30 -19.18 -10.57
C CYS A 156 -22.60 -17.83 -10.80
N PRO A 157 -21.38 -17.60 -10.28
CA PRO A 157 -20.69 -16.32 -10.48
C PRO A 157 -20.36 -16.06 -11.96
N SER A 158 -20.32 -17.10 -12.80
CA SER A 158 -20.01 -16.96 -14.22
C SER A 158 -21.24 -16.61 -15.06
N THR A 159 -22.44 -17.11 -14.79
CA THR A 159 -23.63 -16.76 -15.60
C THR A 159 -24.53 -15.75 -14.91
N HIS A 160 -24.33 -15.54 -13.60
CA HIS A 160 -25.24 -14.85 -12.68
C HIS A 160 -26.67 -15.40 -12.65
N GLN A 161 -26.87 -16.64 -13.12
CA GLN A 161 -28.08 -17.37 -12.81
C GLN A 161 -28.02 -17.85 -11.36
N SER A 162 -29.18 -17.91 -10.73
CA SER A 162 -29.37 -18.39 -9.38
C SER A 162 -30.48 -19.43 -9.37
N VAL A 163 -30.39 -20.39 -8.46
CA VAL A 163 -31.50 -21.25 -8.08
C VAL A 163 -31.87 -20.95 -6.64
N VAL A 164 -33.09 -20.49 -6.43
CA VAL A 164 -33.63 -20.12 -5.12
C VAL A 164 -34.59 -21.21 -4.68
N THR A 165 -34.22 -21.95 -3.64
CA THR A 165 -35.03 -23.04 -3.10
C THR A 165 -35.62 -22.64 -1.76
N VAL A 166 -36.94 -22.54 -1.69
CA VAL A 166 -37.69 -22.24 -0.46
C VAL A 166 -38.17 -23.54 0.14
N CYS A 167 -37.74 -23.81 1.37
CA CYS A 167 -37.99 -25.03 2.12
C CYS A 167 -38.82 -24.69 3.36
N ARG A 168 -40.05 -25.19 3.42
CA ARG A 168 -40.89 -25.10 4.62
C ARG A 168 -40.74 -26.38 5.42
N THR A 169 -39.89 -26.32 6.44
CA THR A 169 -39.52 -27.44 7.31
C THR A 169 -40.65 -27.84 8.26
N ALA A 170 -40.50 -28.98 8.93
CA ALA A 170 -41.50 -29.51 9.87
C ALA A 170 -40.81 -30.20 11.07
N PHE A 171 -40.06 -29.43 11.86
CA PHE A 171 -39.38 -29.93 13.06
C PHE A 171 -40.34 -30.44 14.16
N LYS A 172 -41.64 -30.17 14.01
CA LYS A 172 -42.72 -30.69 14.85
C LYS A 172 -43.82 -31.26 13.95
N ASP A 173 -44.55 -32.28 14.43
CA ASP A 173 -45.62 -32.89 13.65
C ASP A 173 -46.80 -31.92 13.43
N PRO A 174 -47.20 -31.61 12.18
CA PRO A 174 -48.35 -30.77 11.85
C PRO A 174 -49.69 -31.21 12.45
N LYS A 175 -49.84 -32.47 12.86
CA LYS A 175 -51.04 -32.96 13.56
C LYS A 175 -51.12 -32.50 15.01
N THR A 176 -49.97 -32.19 15.62
CA THR A 176 -49.85 -31.85 17.04
C THR A 176 -49.39 -30.42 17.28
N HIS A 177 -48.86 -29.77 16.25
CA HIS A 177 -48.34 -28.41 16.30
C HIS A 177 -48.99 -27.52 15.25
N GLN A 178 -49.41 -26.32 15.67
CA GLN A 178 -50.01 -25.34 14.77
C GLN A 178 -48.94 -24.45 14.14
N PHE A 179 -48.71 -24.65 12.84
CA PHE A 179 -47.84 -23.79 12.04
C PHE A 179 -48.57 -22.50 11.63
N ARG A 180 -47.81 -21.44 11.34
CA ARG A 180 -48.36 -20.17 10.84
C ARG A 180 -49.08 -20.35 9.50
N GLU A 181 -50.35 -19.96 9.39
CA GLU A 181 -51.12 -20.23 8.16
C GLU A 181 -50.66 -19.39 6.96
N SER A 182 -50.26 -18.14 7.17
CA SER A 182 -49.83 -17.22 6.11
C SER A 182 -48.37 -16.84 6.21
N LEU A 183 -47.66 -16.97 5.09
CA LEU A 183 -46.29 -16.49 4.91
C LEU A 183 -46.30 -15.09 4.30
N ALA A 184 -45.32 -14.28 4.67
CA ALA A 184 -45.12 -13.01 4.01
C ALA A 184 -44.71 -13.24 2.54
N PRO A 185 -45.05 -12.31 1.63
CA PRO A 185 -44.52 -12.35 0.26
C PRO A 185 -42.99 -12.40 0.26
N MET A 186 -42.41 -13.15 -0.66
CA MET A 186 -40.98 -13.18 -0.90
C MET A 186 -40.64 -12.34 -2.13
N TYR A 187 -39.57 -11.55 -2.05
CA TYR A 187 -39.06 -10.78 -3.18
C TYR A 187 -37.78 -11.43 -3.69
N ILE A 188 -37.83 -11.98 -4.89
CA ILE A 188 -36.69 -12.64 -5.52
C ILE A 188 -35.98 -11.64 -6.44
N PRO A 189 -34.69 -11.31 -6.21
CA PRO A 189 -33.94 -10.43 -7.10
C PRO A 189 -33.66 -11.10 -8.44
N GLY A 190 -34.09 -10.45 -9.52
CA GLY A 190 -33.98 -10.96 -10.88
C GLY A 190 -35.32 -11.44 -11.45
N LYS A 191 -35.24 -12.06 -12.63
CA LYS A 191 -36.39 -12.60 -13.36
C LYS A 191 -36.46 -14.11 -13.17
N ILE A 192 -37.60 -14.59 -12.71
CA ILE A 192 -37.90 -16.02 -12.61
C ILE A 192 -38.14 -16.56 -14.02
N GLU A 193 -37.35 -17.54 -14.41
CA GLU A 193 -37.42 -18.19 -15.72
C GLU A 193 -38.38 -19.38 -15.69
N GLU A 194 -38.32 -20.17 -14.62
CA GLU A 194 -39.13 -21.37 -14.41
C GLU A 194 -39.19 -21.74 -12.93
N VAL A 195 -40.17 -22.58 -12.60
CA VAL A 195 -40.18 -23.35 -11.35
C VAL A 195 -39.58 -24.73 -11.67
N ILE A 196 -38.36 -24.95 -11.20
CA ILE A 196 -37.59 -26.19 -11.46
C ILE A 196 -38.27 -27.36 -10.75
N LEU A 197 -38.68 -27.15 -9.49
CA LEU A 197 -39.23 -28.19 -8.64
C LEU A 197 -40.33 -27.61 -7.74
N GLU A 198 -41.50 -28.25 -7.73
CA GLU A 198 -42.49 -28.15 -6.68
C GLU A 198 -42.67 -29.52 -6.07
N ALA A 199 -42.39 -29.65 -4.77
CA ALA A 199 -42.53 -30.92 -4.08
C ALA A 199 -43.19 -30.72 -2.71
N ARG A 200 -44.10 -31.63 -2.36
CA ARG A 200 -44.75 -31.62 -1.04
C ARG A 200 -44.94 -33.03 -0.52
N THR A 201 -44.54 -33.26 0.71
CA THR A 201 -44.91 -34.47 1.46
C THR A 201 -46.40 -34.43 1.78
N VAL A 202 -47.13 -35.45 1.35
CA VAL A 202 -48.57 -35.61 1.59
C VAL A 202 -48.88 -36.96 2.21
N GLU A 203 -49.85 -36.95 3.11
CA GLU A 203 -50.42 -38.17 3.67
C GLU A 203 -51.57 -38.65 2.78
N ARG A 204 -51.53 -39.92 2.38
CA ARG A 204 -52.55 -40.61 1.57
C ARG A 204 -53.36 -41.55 2.44
N SER A 205 -54.58 -41.87 1.99
CA SER A 205 -55.41 -42.91 2.61
C SER A 205 -54.80 -44.28 2.40
N ALA A 206 -54.00 -44.75 3.35
CA ALA A 206 -53.39 -46.08 3.38
C ALA A 206 -53.52 -46.69 4.79
N GLU A 207 -53.19 -47.98 4.92
CA GLU A 207 -53.19 -48.68 6.21
C GLU A 207 -52.16 -48.07 7.18
N SER A 208 -52.48 -48.07 8.47
CA SER A 208 -51.56 -47.60 9.52
C SER A 208 -50.26 -48.40 9.52
N TYR A 209 -49.14 -47.77 9.85
CA TYR A 209 -47.84 -48.43 9.90
C TYR A 209 -47.84 -49.68 10.79
N VAL A 210 -47.40 -50.80 10.23
CA VAL A 210 -47.11 -52.05 10.95
C VAL A 210 -45.67 -52.45 10.63
N LYS A 211 -44.88 -52.72 11.67
CA LYS A 211 -43.47 -53.13 11.55
C LYS A 211 -43.40 -54.53 10.93
N ASP A 212 -42.78 -54.68 9.76
CA ASP A 212 -42.60 -55.99 9.11
C ASP A 212 -41.55 -56.83 9.85
N GLU A 213 -41.80 -58.14 9.96
CA GLU A 213 -40.94 -59.10 10.69
C GLU A 213 -39.63 -59.41 9.95
N THR A 214 -39.61 -59.24 8.63
CA THR A 214 -38.52 -59.65 7.74
C THR A 214 -37.82 -58.48 7.06
N PHE A 215 -38.54 -57.37 6.83
CA PHE A 215 -38.02 -56.19 6.15
C PHE A 215 -38.06 -54.93 7.01
N ILE A 216 -37.13 -54.02 6.77
CA ILE A 216 -37.11 -52.68 7.34
C ILE A 216 -38.03 -51.78 6.50
N ASN A 217 -39.33 -51.82 6.77
CA ASN A 217 -40.34 -51.07 6.03
C ASN A 217 -40.54 -49.64 6.56
N GLY A 218 -40.79 -48.72 5.62
CA GLY A 218 -41.12 -47.32 5.88
C GLY A 218 -42.60 -47.05 6.12
N LEU A 219 -42.97 -45.78 6.32
CA LEU A 219 -44.36 -45.36 6.43
C LEU A 219 -45.08 -45.44 5.06
N PRO A 220 -46.13 -46.28 4.91
CA PRO A 220 -46.79 -46.50 3.61
C PRO A 220 -47.77 -45.38 3.22
N ASN A 221 -48.19 -44.55 4.18
CA ASN A 221 -49.16 -43.48 3.98
C ASN A 221 -48.53 -42.15 3.55
N TYR A 222 -47.20 -42.02 3.55
CA TYR A 222 -46.53 -40.77 3.15
C TYR A 222 -45.91 -40.91 1.77
N THR A 223 -46.25 -39.96 0.89
CA THR A 223 -45.72 -39.89 -0.48
C THR A 223 -45.41 -38.43 -0.82
N VAL A 224 -44.66 -38.19 -1.91
CA VAL A 224 -44.40 -36.82 -2.39
C VAL A 224 -45.24 -36.54 -3.64
N GLU A 225 -45.98 -35.42 -3.60
CA GLU A 225 -46.52 -34.79 -4.81
C GLU A 225 -45.41 -33.96 -5.44
N ILE A 226 -45.06 -34.23 -6.70
CA ILE A 226 -43.94 -33.58 -7.39
C ILE A 226 -44.38 -33.06 -8.76
N ARG A 227 -43.91 -31.86 -9.12
CA ARG A 227 -43.99 -31.27 -10.45
C ARG A 227 -42.62 -30.64 -10.77
N GLU A 228 -42.11 -30.88 -11.97
CA GLU A 228 -40.80 -30.41 -12.40
C GLU A 228 -40.93 -29.55 -13.66
N HIS A 229 -40.09 -28.52 -13.78
CA HIS A 229 -39.98 -27.64 -14.96
C HIS A 229 -41.32 -27.06 -15.45
N ILE A 230 -42.03 -26.38 -14.55
CA ILE A 230 -43.32 -25.74 -14.86
C ILE A 230 -43.16 -24.21 -14.97
N GLN A 231 -44.12 -23.58 -15.64
CA GLN A 231 -44.18 -22.12 -15.67
C GLN A 231 -44.74 -21.58 -14.34
N LEU A 232 -44.31 -20.38 -13.92
CA LEU A 232 -44.72 -19.79 -12.64
C LEU A 232 -46.25 -19.69 -12.47
N LYS A 233 -46.97 -19.39 -13.56
CA LYS A 233 -48.45 -19.35 -13.60
C LYS A 233 -49.15 -20.70 -13.38
N GLU A 234 -48.42 -21.80 -13.56
CA GLU A 234 -48.91 -23.17 -13.42
C GLU A 234 -48.66 -23.74 -12.02
N SER A 235 -47.93 -22.98 -11.18
CA SER A 235 -47.65 -23.29 -9.79
C SER A 235 -48.93 -23.48 -8.99
N GLN A 236 -48.94 -24.50 -8.13
CA GLN A 236 -50.00 -24.67 -7.14
C GLN A 236 -49.61 -24.16 -5.75
N ILE A 237 -48.32 -23.89 -5.54
CA ILE A 237 -47.76 -23.47 -4.25
C ILE A 237 -47.71 -21.95 -4.16
N VAL A 238 -47.40 -21.27 -5.26
CA VAL A 238 -47.20 -19.82 -5.33
C VAL A 238 -47.99 -19.16 -6.45
N LYS A 239 -48.21 -17.85 -6.30
CA LYS A 239 -48.65 -16.97 -7.38
C LYS A 239 -47.67 -15.81 -7.55
N GLN A 240 -47.52 -15.37 -8.80
CA GLN A 240 -46.78 -14.16 -9.11
C GLN A 240 -47.56 -12.94 -8.61
N GLY A 241 -46.92 -12.13 -7.77
CA GLY A 241 -47.40 -10.81 -7.35
C GLY A 241 -46.96 -9.73 -8.33
N ASP A 242 -46.73 -8.52 -7.83
CA ASP A 242 -46.26 -7.42 -8.67
C ASP A 242 -44.73 -7.48 -8.89
N ALA A 243 -44.29 -7.30 -10.12
CA ALA A 243 -42.89 -7.01 -10.39
C ALA A 243 -42.61 -5.55 -10.00
N THR A 244 -41.69 -5.35 -9.06
CA THR A 244 -41.35 -4.01 -8.57
C THR A 244 -39.86 -3.74 -8.71
N THR A 245 -39.47 -2.48 -8.58
CA THR A 245 -38.05 -2.09 -8.52
C THR A 245 -37.74 -1.66 -7.10
N LYS A 246 -36.90 -2.42 -6.39
CA LYS A 246 -36.46 -2.06 -5.05
C LYS A 246 -35.22 -1.17 -5.18
N GLY A 247 -35.40 0.14 -5.05
CA GLY A 247 -34.32 1.11 -5.27
C GLY A 247 -33.99 1.34 -6.75
N ARG A 248 -32.79 1.88 -7.03
CA ARG A 248 -32.43 2.41 -8.37
C ARG A 248 -32.18 1.36 -9.47
N SER A 249 -31.95 0.09 -9.13
CA SER A 249 -31.47 -0.91 -10.12
C SER A 249 -31.80 -2.37 -9.79
N GLU A 250 -32.58 -2.65 -8.75
CA GLU A 250 -32.88 -4.03 -8.36
C GLU A 250 -34.30 -4.38 -8.83
N PHE A 251 -34.38 -5.07 -9.97
CA PHE A 251 -35.61 -5.72 -10.40
C PHE A 251 -35.89 -6.89 -9.47
N VAL A 252 -37.07 -6.90 -8.85
CA VAL A 252 -37.50 -7.97 -7.95
C VAL A 252 -38.87 -8.47 -8.39
N GLU A 253 -39.04 -9.78 -8.39
CA GLU A 253 -40.35 -10.41 -8.58
C GLU A 253 -40.92 -10.83 -7.23
N GLU A 254 -42.12 -10.34 -6.95
CA GLU A 254 -42.88 -10.73 -5.76
C GLU A 254 -43.54 -12.09 -5.97
N ILE A 255 -43.43 -12.93 -4.95
CA ILE A 255 -44.01 -14.26 -4.91
C ILE A 255 -44.89 -14.39 -3.67
N LEU A 256 -46.16 -14.70 -3.91
CA LEU A 256 -47.17 -14.93 -2.89
C LEU A 256 -47.32 -16.44 -2.65
N PHE A 257 -47.17 -16.88 -1.40
CA PHE A 257 -47.34 -18.28 -1.03
C PHE A 257 -48.82 -18.59 -0.76
N GLU A 258 -49.42 -19.49 -1.54
CA GLU A 258 -50.81 -19.93 -1.35
C GLU A 258 -50.90 -21.28 -0.64
N LYS A 259 -50.10 -22.26 -1.06
CA LYS A 259 -50.17 -23.64 -0.54
C LYS A 259 -48.82 -24.22 -0.15
N LEU A 260 -47.89 -23.37 0.31
CA LEU A 260 -46.63 -23.84 0.89
C LEU A 260 -46.90 -24.41 2.30
N THR A 261 -47.30 -25.67 2.41
CA THR A 261 -47.55 -26.35 3.70
C THR A 261 -46.26 -26.84 4.34
N PRO A 262 -46.23 -27.17 5.65
CA PRO A 262 -45.08 -27.85 6.25
C PRO A 262 -44.71 -29.13 5.49
N GLY A 263 -43.42 -29.34 5.22
CA GLY A 263 -42.94 -30.43 4.36
C GLY A 263 -42.97 -30.12 2.86
N SER A 264 -42.99 -28.84 2.48
CA SER A 264 -42.97 -28.39 1.09
C SER A 264 -41.63 -27.77 0.68
N VAL A 265 -41.27 -27.96 -0.59
CA VAL A 265 -40.10 -27.40 -1.25
C VAL A 265 -40.52 -26.82 -2.58
N ILE A 266 -40.05 -25.62 -2.89
CA ILE A 266 -40.17 -25.02 -4.22
C ILE A 266 -38.84 -24.42 -4.65
N ALA A 267 -38.39 -24.71 -5.87
CA ALA A 267 -37.13 -24.20 -6.43
C ALA A 267 -37.38 -23.40 -7.70
N PHE A 268 -36.83 -22.19 -7.76
CA PHE A 268 -36.96 -21.26 -8.89
C PHE A 268 -35.63 -21.10 -9.62
N ARG A 269 -35.65 -21.11 -10.96
CA ARG A 269 -34.51 -20.61 -11.75
C ARG A 269 -34.67 -19.12 -11.95
N VAL A 270 -33.63 -18.37 -11.62
CA VAL A 270 -33.65 -16.91 -11.64
C VAL A 270 -32.45 -16.41 -12.43
N SER A 271 -32.68 -15.54 -13.41
CA SER A 271 -31.62 -14.79 -14.07
C SER A 271 -31.62 -13.33 -13.65
N LEU A 272 -30.52 -12.64 -13.90
CA LEU A 272 -30.53 -11.18 -13.85
C LEU A 272 -31.59 -10.63 -14.81
N ASP A 273 -32.14 -9.46 -14.51
CA ASP A 273 -33.02 -8.81 -15.47
C ASP A 273 -32.29 -8.59 -16.82
N PRO A 274 -33.01 -8.55 -17.96
CA PRO A 274 -32.39 -8.49 -19.28
C PRO A 274 -31.48 -7.28 -19.50
N ASN A 275 -31.68 -6.18 -18.76
CA ASN A 275 -30.81 -5.03 -18.85
C ASN A 275 -29.51 -5.28 -18.06
N SER A 276 -29.60 -5.70 -16.81
CA SER A 276 -28.44 -6.06 -15.99
C SER A 276 -27.56 -7.13 -16.64
N GLN A 277 -28.17 -8.16 -17.24
CA GLN A 277 -27.41 -9.21 -17.93
C GLN A 277 -26.59 -8.65 -19.11
N LYS A 278 -27.16 -7.72 -19.89
CA LYS A 278 -26.44 -7.01 -20.95
C LYS A 278 -25.31 -6.16 -20.38
N MET A 279 -25.57 -5.39 -19.33
CA MET A 279 -24.58 -4.52 -18.69
C MET A 279 -23.40 -5.30 -18.12
N VAL A 280 -23.65 -6.45 -17.47
CA VAL A 280 -22.59 -7.36 -17.00
C VAL A 280 -21.78 -7.89 -18.18
N GLY A 281 -22.44 -8.34 -19.25
CA GLY A 281 -21.73 -8.85 -20.42
C GLY A 281 -20.84 -7.79 -21.10
N TYR A 282 -21.31 -6.54 -21.19
CA TYR A 282 -20.52 -5.42 -21.71
C TYR A 282 -19.35 -5.07 -20.80
N LEU A 283 -19.58 -5.04 -19.48
CA LEU A 283 -18.53 -4.82 -18.49
C LEU A 283 -17.45 -5.89 -18.57
N ARG A 284 -17.83 -7.16 -18.69
CA ARG A 284 -16.90 -8.28 -18.81
C ARG A 284 -16.05 -8.23 -20.08
N THR A 285 -16.61 -7.77 -21.19
CA THR A 285 -15.83 -7.50 -22.41
C THR A 285 -14.69 -6.53 -22.12
N GLN A 286 -14.96 -5.47 -21.34
CA GLN A 286 -13.92 -4.52 -20.93
C GLN A 286 -12.91 -5.14 -19.97
N LEU A 287 -13.36 -5.94 -18.99
CA LEU A 287 -12.47 -6.59 -18.01
C LEU A 287 -11.63 -7.74 -18.59
N SER A 288 -12.01 -8.27 -19.75
CA SER A 288 -11.27 -9.35 -20.43
C SER A 288 -9.84 -8.96 -20.82
N GLN A 289 -9.54 -7.65 -20.88
CA GLN A 289 -8.19 -7.13 -21.08
C GLN A 289 -7.27 -7.39 -19.87
N PHE A 290 -7.83 -7.47 -18.65
CA PHE A 290 -7.06 -7.72 -17.42
C PHE A 290 -6.97 -9.21 -17.09
N ASN A 291 -8.07 -9.94 -17.26
CA ASN A 291 -8.13 -11.36 -16.91
C ASN A 291 -9.02 -12.14 -17.88
N ARG A 292 -8.50 -13.27 -18.38
CA ARG A 292 -9.20 -14.15 -19.32
C ARG A 292 -10.49 -14.75 -18.75
N LEU A 293 -10.63 -14.82 -17.42
CA LEU A 293 -11.86 -15.30 -16.77
C LEU A 293 -13.11 -14.52 -17.21
N PHE A 294 -12.97 -13.22 -17.51
CA PHE A 294 -14.09 -12.39 -17.94
C PHE A 294 -14.54 -12.65 -19.38
N LYS A 295 -13.80 -13.44 -20.18
CA LYS A 295 -14.25 -13.80 -21.55
C LYS A 295 -15.56 -14.58 -21.54
N SER A 296 -15.80 -15.38 -20.49
CA SER A 296 -17.06 -16.10 -20.34
C SER A 296 -18.20 -15.13 -20.04
N GLY A 297 -19.28 -15.20 -20.83
CA GLY A 297 -20.44 -14.31 -20.72
C GLY A 297 -20.21 -12.86 -21.19
N SER A 298 -19.10 -12.58 -21.88
CA SER A 298 -18.86 -11.28 -22.53
C SER A 298 -19.84 -11.04 -23.69
N LEU A 299 -20.33 -9.80 -23.84
CA LEU A 299 -21.25 -9.38 -24.90
C LEU A 299 -20.72 -8.17 -25.66
N THR A 300 -21.18 -7.99 -26.90
CA THR A 300 -20.80 -6.84 -27.75
C THR A 300 -21.80 -5.69 -27.61
N ASP A 301 -21.31 -4.50 -27.25
CA ASP A 301 -22.11 -3.28 -27.20
C ASP A 301 -21.98 -2.49 -28.50
N SER A 302 -23.05 -2.41 -29.29
CA SER A 302 -23.09 -1.64 -30.53
C SER A 302 -23.03 -0.12 -30.30
N LYS A 303 -23.34 0.35 -29.08
CA LYS A 303 -23.30 1.75 -28.65
C LYS A 303 -22.14 2.03 -27.69
N VAL A 304 -21.12 1.16 -27.66
CA VAL A 304 -19.94 1.31 -26.79
C VAL A 304 -19.34 2.71 -26.93
N ALA A 305 -19.11 3.36 -25.79
CA ALA A 305 -18.46 4.66 -25.75
C ALA A 305 -17.10 4.58 -26.46
N GLY A 306 -16.78 5.55 -27.32
CA GLY A 306 -15.56 5.51 -28.14
C GLY A 306 -14.27 5.30 -27.33
N ILE A 307 -14.22 5.82 -26.10
CA ILE A 307 -13.08 5.67 -25.19
C ILE A 307 -12.83 4.21 -24.76
N LEU A 308 -13.88 3.38 -24.68
CA LEU A 308 -13.78 1.95 -24.32
C LEU A 308 -13.34 1.06 -25.48
N LYS A 309 -13.24 1.60 -26.70
CA LYS A 309 -12.62 0.89 -27.84
C LYS A 309 -11.10 0.91 -27.78
N ILE A 310 -10.53 1.77 -26.92
CA ILE A 310 -9.10 1.92 -26.69
C ILE A 310 -8.76 1.14 -25.42
N SER A 311 -7.70 0.33 -25.46
CA SER A 311 -7.27 -0.41 -24.27
C SER A 311 -6.83 0.56 -23.17
N LEU A 312 -7.12 0.21 -21.92
CA LEU A 312 -6.68 1.03 -20.78
C LEU A 312 -5.14 1.11 -20.73
N GLU A 313 -4.46 0.02 -21.08
CA GLU A 313 -3.00 -0.04 -21.22
C GLU A 313 -2.47 1.06 -22.13
N PHE A 314 -3.08 1.27 -23.30
CA PHE A 314 -2.65 2.31 -24.24
C PHE A 314 -2.97 3.73 -23.75
N LEU A 315 -4.03 3.92 -22.97
CA LEU A 315 -4.32 5.22 -22.36
C LEU A 315 -3.31 5.54 -21.26
N ILE A 316 -3.00 4.56 -20.42
CA ILE A 316 -2.05 4.68 -19.31
C ILE A 316 -0.62 4.81 -19.83
N SER A 317 -0.24 4.15 -20.94
CA SER A 317 1.10 4.25 -21.53
C SER A 317 1.46 5.65 -22.02
N LYS A 318 0.48 6.55 -22.12
CA LYS A 318 0.69 7.97 -22.47
C LYS A 318 0.92 8.87 -21.26
N LEU A 319 0.73 8.34 -20.05
CA LEU A 319 0.94 9.09 -18.82
C LEU A 319 2.43 9.16 -18.51
N THR A 320 2.88 10.33 -18.09
CA THR A 320 4.20 10.51 -17.47
C THR A 320 4.24 9.91 -16.06
N LEU A 321 5.44 9.70 -15.50
CA LEU A 321 5.58 9.29 -14.09
C LEU A 321 4.93 10.29 -13.11
N ALA A 322 4.94 11.58 -13.43
CA ALA A 322 4.26 12.62 -12.65
C ALA A 322 2.72 12.49 -12.71
N GLU A 323 2.15 12.10 -13.86
CA GLU A 323 0.72 11.82 -13.97
C GLU A 323 0.36 10.48 -13.31
N LEU A 324 1.26 9.49 -13.33
CA LEU A 324 1.10 8.22 -12.62
C LEU A 324 1.12 8.42 -11.09
N ASN A 325 1.83 9.42 -10.56
CA ASN A 325 1.67 9.85 -9.16
C ASN A 325 0.21 10.22 -8.85
N VAL A 326 -0.45 10.98 -9.73
CA VAL A 326 -1.86 11.33 -9.57
C VAL A 326 -2.76 10.11 -9.72
N LEU A 327 -2.54 9.24 -10.69
CA LEU A 327 -3.37 8.04 -10.88
C LEU A 327 -3.27 7.10 -9.66
N LEU A 328 -2.07 6.86 -9.15
CA LEU A 328 -1.81 5.85 -8.14
C LEU A 328 -1.89 6.36 -6.70
N PHE A 329 -1.36 7.54 -6.40
CA PHE A 329 -1.08 7.98 -5.02
C PHE A 329 -1.83 9.27 -4.67
N ARG A 330 -1.11 10.35 -4.34
CA ARG A 330 -1.59 11.62 -3.74
C ARG A 330 -2.18 11.42 -2.35
N CYS A 331 -1.46 11.86 -1.32
CA CYS A 331 -1.97 11.85 0.05
C CYS A 331 -3.07 12.92 0.24
N ASP A 332 -3.72 12.93 1.40
CA ASP A 332 -4.83 13.85 1.65
C ASP A 332 -4.43 15.34 1.53
N ALA A 333 -3.30 15.74 2.12
CA ALA A 333 -2.80 17.11 2.02
C ALA A 333 -2.54 17.53 0.57
N GLU A 334 -1.97 16.62 -0.23
CA GLU A 334 -1.74 16.82 -1.66
C GLU A 334 -3.05 16.99 -2.45
N GLU A 335 -4.06 16.16 -2.19
CA GLU A 335 -5.39 16.30 -2.81
C GLU A 335 -6.11 17.58 -2.37
N GLN A 336 -5.96 18.00 -1.11
CA GLN A 336 -6.54 19.24 -0.60
C GLN A 336 -5.94 20.48 -1.26
N GLU A 337 -4.63 20.49 -1.56
CA GLU A 337 -3.97 21.58 -2.30
C GLU A 337 -4.63 21.79 -3.68
N ASP A 338 -5.09 20.70 -4.30
CA ASP A 338 -5.83 20.70 -5.56
C ASP A 338 -7.32 21.07 -5.42
N GLY A 339 -7.81 21.28 -4.20
CA GLY A 339 -9.22 21.57 -3.88
C GLY A 339 -10.10 20.34 -3.70
N GLY A 340 -9.50 19.15 -3.58
CA GLY A 340 -10.18 17.87 -3.34
C GLY A 340 -9.95 17.33 -1.93
N GLY A 341 -9.73 16.02 -1.85
CA GLY A 341 -9.43 15.28 -0.61
C GLY A 341 -9.43 13.77 -0.86
N CYS A 342 -8.85 13.01 0.07
CA CYS A 342 -8.98 11.55 0.07
C CYS A 342 -10.41 11.14 0.42
N TYR A 343 -10.92 10.09 -0.22
CA TYR A 343 -12.27 9.62 0.05
C TYR A 343 -12.41 9.10 1.50
N ASN A 344 -13.44 9.56 2.21
CA ASN A 344 -13.78 9.10 3.55
C ASN A 344 -14.84 8.00 3.49
N ILE A 345 -14.50 6.79 3.95
CA ILE A 345 -15.42 5.66 3.98
C ILE A 345 -16.29 5.77 5.25
N PRO A 346 -17.63 5.89 5.12
CA PRO A 346 -18.52 6.02 6.27
C PRO A 346 -18.34 4.87 7.28
N SER A 347 -18.39 5.21 8.57
CA SER A 347 -18.19 4.27 9.69
C SER A 347 -16.83 3.56 9.72
N TRP A 348 -15.83 4.10 9.02
CA TRP A 348 -14.47 3.61 9.01
C TRP A 348 -13.47 4.78 9.02
N MET A 349 -12.42 4.73 8.19
CA MET A 349 -11.40 5.76 8.10
C MET A 349 -11.24 6.32 6.67
N PRO A 350 -10.68 7.54 6.52
CA PRO A 350 -10.25 8.05 5.23
C PRO A 350 -9.16 7.19 4.59
N LEU A 351 -9.18 7.13 3.26
CA LEU A 351 -8.10 6.51 2.50
C LEU A 351 -6.78 7.28 2.71
N LYS A 352 -5.66 6.56 2.70
CA LYS A 352 -4.31 7.17 2.80
C LYS A 352 -3.90 7.89 1.51
N TYR A 353 -4.43 7.42 0.37
CA TYR A 353 -4.22 8.00 -0.95
C TYR A 353 -5.56 8.19 -1.67
N GLY A 354 -5.68 9.24 -2.48
CA GLY A 354 -6.84 9.48 -3.32
C GLY A 354 -6.83 8.66 -4.63
N GLY A 355 -5.64 8.22 -5.05
CA GLY A 355 -5.44 7.37 -6.21
C GLY A 355 -5.72 5.88 -5.97
N LEU A 356 -5.46 5.06 -7.00
CA LEU A 356 -5.77 3.63 -7.00
C LEU A 356 -5.11 2.86 -5.84
N GLN A 357 -3.91 3.26 -5.40
CA GLN A 357 -3.22 2.63 -4.26
C GLN A 357 -4.08 2.68 -2.99
N GLY A 358 -4.82 3.77 -2.75
CA GLY A 358 -5.67 3.91 -1.57
C GLY A 358 -6.71 2.80 -1.50
N PHE A 359 -7.39 2.55 -2.62
CA PHE A 359 -8.37 1.46 -2.74
C PHE A 359 -7.72 0.08 -2.68
N VAL A 360 -6.60 -0.13 -3.38
CA VAL A 360 -5.91 -1.41 -3.41
C VAL A 360 -5.34 -1.79 -2.04
N SER A 361 -4.90 -0.83 -1.23
CA SER A 361 -4.47 -1.10 0.15
C SER A 361 -5.61 -1.71 0.98
N VAL A 362 -6.84 -1.21 0.87
CA VAL A 362 -8.03 -1.79 1.54
C VAL A 362 -8.38 -3.16 0.94
N LEU A 363 -8.47 -3.24 -0.39
CA LEU A 363 -8.83 -4.47 -1.11
C LEU A 363 -7.85 -5.60 -0.84
N SER A 364 -6.56 -5.31 -0.67
CA SER A 364 -5.54 -6.31 -0.38
C SER A 364 -5.75 -7.03 0.96
N GLU A 365 -6.46 -6.41 1.89
CA GLU A 365 -6.82 -7.02 3.18
C GLU A 365 -8.16 -7.77 3.12
N ILE A 366 -9.19 -7.16 2.53
CA ILE A 366 -10.55 -7.71 2.58
C ILE A 366 -10.79 -8.80 1.55
N ARG A 367 -10.15 -8.75 0.38
CA ARG A 367 -10.36 -9.71 -0.70
C ARG A 367 -9.90 -11.13 -0.36
N PRO A 368 -8.68 -11.36 0.18
CA PRO A 368 -8.25 -12.72 0.54
C PRO A 368 -9.14 -13.39 1.60
N LYS A 369 -9.71 -12.58 2.49
CA LYS A 369 -10.64 -13.03 3.54
C LYS A 369 -12.10 -13.10 3.05
N ASN A 370 -12.35 -12.64 1.82
CA ASN A 370 -13.68 -12.42 1.27
C ASN A 370 -14.62 -11.66 2.24
N ASP A 371 -14.08 -10.63 2.89
CA ASP A 371 -14.80 -9.83 3.88
C ASP A 371 -15.76 -8.86 3.19
N LEU A 372 -16.87 -9.41 2.70
CA LEU A 372 -17.96 -8.64 2.11
C LEU A 372 -18.71 -7.80 3.15
N GLY A 373 -18.50 -8.02 4.45
CA GLY A 373 -19.13 -7.25 5.55
C GLY A 373 -18.40 -5.96 5.89
N HIS A 374 -17.26 -5.69 5.25
CA HIS A 374 -16.48 -4.49 5.51
C HIS A 374 -17.26 -3.20 5.15
N PRO A 375 -17.13 -2.10 5.92
CA PRO A 375 -17.80 -0.82 5.63
C PRO A 375 -17.53 -0.27 4.21
N PHE A 376 -16.37 -0.62 3.64
CA PHE A 376 -16.04 -0.33 2.25
C PHE A 376 -17.01 -0.97 1.25
N CYS A 377 -17.30 -2.26 1.42
CA CYS A 377 -18.26 -2.99 0.59
C CYS A 377 -19.68 -2.48 0.81
N ASP A 378 -20.04 -2.13 2.04
CA ASP A 378 -21.33 -1.49 2.34
C ASP A 378 -21.48 -0.16 1.63
N ASN A 379 -20.45 0.69 1.62
CA ASN A 379 -20.50 1.96 0.92
C ASN A 379 -20.71 1.79 -0.60
N LEU A 380 -20.04 0.81 -1.22
CA LEU A 380 -20.24 0.43 -2.63
C LEU A 380 -21.64 -0.11 -2.92
N ARG A 381 -22.26 -0.82 -1.97
CA ARG A 381 -23.64 -1.29 -2.09
C ARG A 381 -24.66 -0.16 -1.93
N GLN A 382 -24.38 0.80 -1.05
CA GLN A 382 -25.31 1.90 -0.73
C GLN A 382 -25.38 2.97 -1.82
N GLY A 383 -24.31 3.17 -2.61
CA GLY A 383 -24.34 4.17 -3.67
C GLY A 383 -23.10 4.22 -4.56
N ASP A 384 -23.13 5.14 -5.52
CA ASP A 384 -22.13 5.24 -6.59
C ASP A 384 -20.99 6.23 -6.28
N TRP A 385 -20.91 6.73 -5.04
CA TRP A 385 -20.03 7.85 -4.67
C TRP A 385 -18.55 7.56 -4.92
N ILE A 386 -18.08 6.35 -4.60
CA ILE A 386 -16.69 5.94 -4.87
C ILE A 386 -16.41 5.92 -6.39
N LEU A 387 -17.37 5.43 -7.19
CA LEU A 387 -17.24 5.32 -8.64
C LEU A 387 -17.14 6.73 -9.27
N ASP A 388 -17.95 7.66 -8.77
CA ASP A 388 -17.93 9.06 -9.19
C ASP A 388 -16.68 9.80 -8.72
N TYR A 389 -16.21 9.50 -7.50
CA TYR A 389 -14.96 10.03 -6.96
C TYR A 389 -13.76 9.66 -7.84
N VAL A 390 -13.56 8.37 -8.11
CA VAL A 390 -12.42 7.87 -8.90
C VAL A 390 -12.38 8.52 -10.29
N SER A 391 -13.53 8.56 -10.98
CA SER A 391 -13.57 9.08 -12.35
C SER A 391 -13.48 10.60 -12.42
N THR A 392 -14.22 11.33 -11.57
CA THR A 392 -14.27 12.80 -11.60
C THR A 392 -12.95 13.42 -11.17
N ARG A 393 -12.28 12.83 -10.17
CA ARG A 393 -10.95 13.24 -9.73
C ARG A 393 -9.95 13.33 -10.89
N LEU A 394 -9.92 12.32 -11.76
CA LEU A 394 -9.02 12.26 -12.91
C LEU A 394 -9.46 13.16 -14.06
N ILE A 395 -10.78 13.25 -14.32
CA ILE A 395 -11.34 14.12 -15.37
C ILE A 395 -10.97 15.59 -15.13
N ASN A 396 -10.94 16.02 -13.87
CA ASN A 396 -10.65 17.40 -13.49
C ASN A 396 -9.18 17.82 -13.72
N LYS A 397 -8.25 16.88 -13.88
CA LYS A 397 -6.81 17.17 -14.10
C LYS A 397 -6.48 17.55 -15.54
N GLY A 398 -7.30 17.18 -16.52
CA GLY A 398 -7.05 17.45 -17.94
C GLY A 398 -6.09 16.45 -18.60
N GLY A 399 -5.59 16.77 -19.80
CA GLY A 399 -4.56 15.98 -20.49
C GLY A 399 -4.91 14.50 -20.73
N ALA A 400 -3.89 13.64 -20.65
CA ALA A 400 -4.03 12.19 -20.78
C ALA A 400 -4.77 11.57 -19.58
N LEU A 401 -4.59 12.12 -18.37
CA LEU A 401 -5.34 11.72 -17.17
C LEU A 401 -6.86 11.83 -17.35
N ARG A 402 -7.32 12.87 -18.05
CA ARG A 402 -8.75 13.04 -18.35
C ARG A 402 -9.30 11.89 -19.20
N GLU A 403 -8.52 11.37 -20.14
CA GLU A 403 -8.95 10.24 -20.98
C GLU A 403 -9.03 8.95 -20.17
N VAL A 404 -8.11 8.73 -19.23
CA VAL A 404 -8.21 7.63 -18.23
C VAL A 404 -9.44 7.82 -17.33
N GLY A 405 -9.71 9.03 -16.85
CA GLY A 405 -10.90 9.35 -16.06
C GLY A 405 -12.21 9.13 -16.83
N LYS A 406 -12.24 9.48 -18.13
CA LYS A 406 -13.37 9.17 -19.03
C LYS A 406 -13.55 7.68 -19.23
N TRP A 407 -12.46 6.91 -19.33
CA TRP A 407 -12.51 5.46 -19.39
C TRP A 407 -13.17 4.89 -18.12
N PHE A 408 -12.72 5.31 -16.92
CA PHE A 408 -13.35 4.90 -15.66
C PHE A 408 -14.83 5.29 -15.61
N LYS A 409 -15.18 6.53 -15.99
CA LYS A 409 -16.57 6.98 -16.03
C LYS A 409 -17.43 6.11 -16.95
N ALA A 410 -16.89 5.73 -18.10
CA ALA A 410 -17.59 4.88 -19.07
C ALA A 410 -17.73 3.44 -18.57
N VAL A 411 -16.69 2.82 -18.01
CA VAL A 411 -16.78 1.47 -17.43
C VAL A 411 -17.73 1.44 -16.22
N PHE A 412 -17.63 2.43 -15.33
CA PHE A 412 -18.55 2.54 -14.20
C PHE A 412 -19.99 2.79 -14.62
N SER A 413 -20.25 3.36 -15.80
CA SER A 413 -21.63 3.48 -16.30
C SER A 413 -22.31 2.12 -16.44
N TYR A 414 -21.59 1.06 -16.80
CA TYR A 414 -22.12 -0.30 -16.78
C TYR A 414 -22.31 -0.78 -15.34
N LEU A 415 -21.28 -0.62 -14.48
CA LEU A 415 -21.31 -1.05 -13.08
C LEU A 415 -22.49 -0.47 -12.28
N LYS A 416 -22.86 0.79 -12.53
CA LYS A 416 -23.99 1.47 -11.84
C LYS A 416 -25.35 0.83 -12.12
N HIS A 417 -25.48 0.02 -13.16
CA HIS A 417 -26.72 -0.68 -13.49
C HIS A 417 -26.77 -2.11 -12.98
N LEU A 418 -25.70 -2.61 -12.34
CA LEU A 418 -25.69 -3.95 -11.77
C LEU A 418 -26.49 -3.98 -10.45
N PRO A 419 -27.01 -5.16 -10.06
CA PRO A 419 -27.50 -5.39 -8.71
C PRO A 419 -26.45 -5.03 -7.67
N ARG A 420 -26.87 -4.39 -6.58
CA ARG A 420 -25.95 -3.78 -5.62
C ARG A 420 -25.00 -4.80 -4.99
N TYR A 421 -25.47 -6.02 -4.74
CA TYR A 421 -24.66 -7.11 -4.18
C TYR A 421 -23.47 -7.54 -5.07
N LEU A 422 -23.51 -7.25 -6.39
CA LEU A 422 -22.40 -7.52 -7.32
C LEU A 422 -21.42 -6.35 -7.46
N VAL A 423 -21.78 -5.15 -7.01
CA VAL A 423 -20.93 -3.95 -7.20
C VAL A 423 -19.54 -4.12 -6.57
N PRO A 424 -19.39 -4.63 -5.31
CA PRO A 424 -18.07 -4.77 -4.70
C PRO A 424 -17.09 -5.64 -5.48
N CYS A 425 -17.51 -6.82 -5.97
CA CYS A 425 -16.61 -7.74 -6.65
C CYS A 425 -16.17 -7.23 -8.03
N TYR A 426 -17.07 -6.55 -8.76
CA TYR A 426 -16.73 -5.93 -10.03
C TYR A 426 -15.94 -4.63 -9.87
N PHE A 427 -16.18 -3.87 -8.81
CA PHE A 427 -15.35 -2.71 -8.47
C PHE A 427 -13.90 -3.14 -8.20
N ASP A 428 -13.68 -4.17 -7.38
CA ASP A 428 -12.35 -4.76 -7.16
C ASP A 428 -11.68 -5.15 -8.48
N ALA A 429 -12.38 -5.88 -9.36
CA ALA A 429 -11.84 -6.30 -10.64
C ALA A 429 -11.40 -5.13 -11.54
N ILE A 430 -12.17 -4.03 -11.57
CA ILE A 430 -11.83 -2.82 -12.33
C ILE A 430 -10.60 -2.14 -11.72
N ILE A 431 -10.62 -1.87 -10.42
CA ILE A 431 -9.57 -1.10 -9.74
C ILE A 431 -8.25 -1.85 -9.74
N VAL A 432 -8.26 -3.16 -9.46
CA VAL A 432 -7.04 -3.97 -9.39
C VAL A 432 -6.45 -4.19 -10.78
N GLY A 433 -7.30 -4.41 -11.79
CA GLY A 433 -6.86 -4.48 -13.18
C GLY A 433 -6.19 -3.17 -13.62
N ALA A 434 -6.84 -2.04 -13.36
CA ALA A 434 -6.28 -0.72 -13.68
C ALA A 434 -5.00 -0.39 -12.89
N TYR A 435 -4.94 -0.77 -11.61
CA TYR A 435 -3.77 -0.58 -10.77
C TYR A 435 -2.57 -1.39 -11.28
N ALA A 436 -2.78 -2.67 -11.62
CA ALA A 436 -1.73 -3.52 -12.18
C ALA A 436 -1.20 -2.93 -13.50
N THR A 437 -2.09 -2.50 -14.40
CA THR A 437 -1.70 -1.83 -15.64
C THR A 437 -0.93 -0.54 -15.40
N ALA A 438 -1.32 0.27 -14.41
CA ALA A 438 -0.62 1.50 -14.04
C ALA A 438 0.77 1.22 -13.45
N VAL A 439 0.91 0.21 -12.59
CA VAL A 439 2.19 -0.20 -12.01
C VAL A 439 3.14 -0.76 -13.07
N ASP A 440 2.64 -1.57 -14.01
CA ASP A 440 3.44 -2.04 -15.14
C ASP A 440 3.91 -0.88 -16.02
N ALA A 441 3.05 0.12 -16.26
CA ALA A 441 3.43 1.33 -16.98
C ALA A 441 4.51 2.16 -16.27
N VAL A 442 4.50 2.21 -14.93
CA VAL A 442 5.58 2.83 -14.14
C VAL A 442 6.91 2.11 -14.43
N PHE A 443 6.94 0.79 -14.30
CA PHE A 443 8.20 0.04 -14.46
C PHE A 443 8.73 0.08 -15.89
N ASN A 444 7.85 0.11 -16.88
CA ASN A 444 8.23 0.25 -18.29
C ASN A 444 8.86 1.62 -18.62
N GLN A 445 8.63 2.64 -17.80
CA GLN A 445 9.25 3.97 -17.93
C GLN A 445 10.53 4.12 -17.10
N MET A 446 10.88 3.15 -16.28
CA MET A 446 12.05 3.20 -15.41
C MET A 446 13.26 2.46 -16.00
N SER A 447 14.41 2.64 -15.36
CA SER A 447 15.67 2.00 -15.75
C SER A 447 15.59 0.47 -15.81
N SER A 448 16.54 -0.16 -16.52
CA SER A 448 16.67 -1.62 -16.59
C SER A 448 16.88 -2.28 -15.22
N PHE A 449 17.48 -1.57 -14.27
CA PHE A 449 17.64 -2.00 -12.88
C PHE A 449 16.28 -2.21 -12.19
N VAL A 450 15.31 -1.32 -12.43
CA VAL A 450 13.96 -1.46 -11.89
C VAL A 450 13.15 -2.50 -12.68
N LEU A 451 13.15 -2.40 -14.01
CA LEU A 451 12.34 -3.25 -14.88
C LEU A 451 12.65 -4.75 -14.67
N ASN A 452 13.94 -5.09 -14.57
CA ASN A 452 14.42 -6.45 -14.34
C ASN A 452 14.71 -6.75 -12.86
N GLY A 453 14.41 -5.80 -11.97
CA GLY A 453 14.66 -5.91 -10.54
C GLY A 453 13.73 -6.89 -9.83
N SER A 454 14.10 -7.25 -8.61
CA SER A 454 13.27 -8.07 -7.72
C SER A 454 11.99 -7.34 -7.29
N THR A 455 11.05 -8.08 -6.68
CA THR A 455 9.83 -7.49 -6.11
C THR A 455 10.13 -6.32 -5.17
N LEU A 456 11.17 -6.45 -4.33
CA LEU A 456 11.56 -5.38 -3.39
C LEU A 456 12.10 -4.15 -4.13
N VAL A 457 12.92 -4.32 -5.17
CA VAL A 457 13.42 -3.22 -6.01
C VAL A 457 12.24 -2.47 -6.63
N LYS A 458 11.28 -3.20 -7.21
CA LYS A 458 10.07 -2.64 -7.83
C LYS A 458 9.20 -1.90 -6.82
N GLN A 459 8.98 -2.49 -5.64
CA GLN A 459 8.21 -1.87 -4.55
C GLN A 459 8.87 -0.57 -4.05
N LEU A 460 10.18 -0.55 -3.85
CA LEU A 460 10.90 0.67 -3.45
C LEU A 460 10.91 1.72 -4.57
N ALA A 461 11.05 1.30 -5.83
CA ALA A 461 11.01 2.20 -6.98
C ALA A 461 9.64 2.89 -7.13
N LEU A 462 8.53 2.25 -6.73
CA LEU A 462 7.22 2.94 -6.64
C LEU A 462 7.25 4.13 -5.69
N GLY A 463 8.13 4.12 -4.68
CA GLY A 463 8.38 5.28 -3.82
C GLY A 463 8.88 6.51 -4.57
N SER A 464 9.58 6.35 -5.70
CA SER A 464 9.91 7.46 -6.61
C SER A 464 8.65 8.13 -7.13
N VAL A 465 7.65 7.35 -7.56
CA VAL A 465 6.37 7.88 -8.04
C VAL A 465 5.54 8.43 -6.89
N GLN A 466 5.62 7.88 -5.68
CA GLN A 466 4.95 8.43 -4.49
C GLN A 466 5.45 9.85 -4.16
N MET A 467 6.77 10.04 -4.10
CA MET A 467 7.38 11.28 -3.60
C MET A 467 7.52 12.36 -4.66
N CYS A 468 7.71 11.97 -5.91
CA CYS A 468 8.02 12.90 -7.00
C CYS A 468 6.77 13.17 -7.82
N GLY A 469 6.19 14.35 -7.63
CA GLY A 469 4.96 14.78 -8.28
C GLY A 469 4.94 16.28 -8.54
N VAL A 470 3.86 16.73 -9.19
CA VAL A 470 3.62 18.13 -9.53
C VAL A 470 2.39 18.61 -8.74
N GLY A 471 2.59 19.59 -7.86
CA GLY A 471 1.52 20.21 -7.07
C GLY A 471 0.72 21.25 -7.86
N ARG A 472 -0.32 21.80 -7.23
CA ARG A 472 -1.10 22.89 -7.83
C ARG A 472 -0.27 24.16 -7.96
N VAL A 473 0.62 24.41 -7.01
CA VAL A 473 1.58 25.51 -7.06
C VAL A 473 2.97 24.90 -7.33
N PRO A 474 3.76 25.44 -8.28
CA PRO A 474 5.13 24.97 -8.49
C PRO A 474 5.94 25.08 -7.19
N ALA A 475 6.55 23.97 -6.77
CA ALA A 475 7.38 23.93 -5.57
C ALA A 475 8.83 24.39 -5.85
N LEU A 476 9.27 24.27 -7.11
CA LEU A 476 10.58 24.70 -7.55
C LEU A 476 10.53 26.13 -8.12
N PRO A 477 11.59 26.93 -7.93
CA PRO A 477 11.75 28.19 -8.65
C PRO A 477 11.86 27.96 -10.16
N HIS A 478 11.65 29.03 -10.93
CA HIS A 478 11.75 28.96 -12.38
C HIS A 478 13.20 28.66 -12.83
N LEU A 479 13.30 27.71 -13.75
CA LEU A 479 14.50 27.37 -14.49
C LEU A 479 14.76 28.37 -15.61
N SER A 480 16.00 28.37 -16.12
CA SER A 480 16.39 29.20 -17.26
C SER A 480 15.50 28.92 -18.49
N PRO A 481 15.04 29.97 -19.19
CA PRO A 481 14.28 29.81 -20.42
C PRO A 481 15.12 29.26 -21.59
N GLU A 482 16.45 29.27 -21.47
CA GLU A 482 17.37 28.66 -22.44
C GLU A 482 17.49 27.13 -22.27
N LEU A 483 16.88 26.56 -21.21
CA LEU A 483 16.85 25.11 -21.02
C LEU A 483 15.79 24.46 -21.90
N GLU A 484 16.21 23.45 -22.64
CA GLU A 484 15.31 22.58 -23.40
C GLU A 484 14.62 21.55 -22.50
N ASP A 485 13.47 21.05 -22.97
CA ASP A 485 12.66 20.00 -22.33
C ASP A 485 12.15 20.31 -20.93
N VAL A 486 12.03 21.60 -20.58
CA VAL A 486 11.39 22.02 -19.32
C VAL A 486 9.86 21.94 -19.46
N PRO A 487 9.16 21.15 -18.64
CA PRO A 487 7.72 20.98 -18.76
C PRO A 487 6.97 22.26 -18.38
N VAL A 488 5.96 22.62 -19.20
CA VAL A 488 5.09 23.77 -18.98
C VAL A 488 3.61 23.37 -18.97
N ARG A 489 2.80 24.12 -18.23
CA ARG A 489 1.34 23.99 -18.24
C ARG A 489 0.67 25.36 -18.25
N VAL A 490 -0.58 25.40 -18.69
CA VAL A 490 -1.41 26.60 -18.57
C VAL A 490 -2.07 26.61 -17.20
N ASN A 491 -1.78 27.63 -16.39
CA ASN A 491 -2.38 27.82 -15.08
C ASN A 491 -3.89 28.09 -15.21
N SER A 492 -4.70 27.34 -14.47
CA SER A 492 -6.16 27.42 -14.58
C SER A 492 -6.75 28.74 -14.06
N ALA A 493 -6.07 29.37 -13.09
CA ALA A 493 -6.47 30.63 -12.47
C ALA A 493 -5.94 31.86 -13.23
N THR A 494 -4.66 31.88 -13.59
CA THR A 494 -4.04 33.06 -14.24
C THR A 494 -4.13 33.03 -15.77
N LYS A 495 -4.43 31.87 -16.37
CA LYS A 495 -4.42 31.62 -17.83
C LYS A 495 -3.07 31.85 -18.52
N GLN A 496 -1.99 31.92 -17.75
CA GLN A 496 -0.62 32.06 -18.24
C GLN A 496 0.10 30.71 -18.25
N GLU A 497 1.12 30.58 -19.10
CA GLU A 497 2.03 29.44 -19.06
C GLU A 497 2.96 29.55 -17.85
N GLU A 498 3.11 28.45 -17.13
CA GLU A 498 4.05 28.32 -16.02
C GLU A 498 4.82 27.00 -16.14
N GLN A 499 6.06 27.00 -15.68
CA GLN A 499 6.84 25.76 -15.56
C GLN A 499 6.20 24.85 -14.51
N CYS A 500 6.12 23.56 -14.80
CA CYS A 500 5.47 22.56 -13.96
C CYS A 500 6.39 21.37 -13.66
N CYS A 501 7.64 21.68 -13.31
CA CYS A 501 8.67 20.71 -12.99
C CYS A 501 8.28 19.80 -11.81
N VAL A 502 8.71 18.55 -11.89
CA VAL A 502 8.54 17.57 -10.81
C VAL A 502 9.37 17.99 -9.62
N SER A 503 8.83 17.79 -8.41
CA SER A 503 9.51 18.07 -7.16
C SER A 503 9.41 16.88 -6.21
N ILE A 504 10.44 16.69 -5.38
CA ILE A 504 10.49 15.64 -4.36
C ILE A 504 9.86 16.18 -3.07
N ALA A 505 8.83 15.49 -2.58
CA ALA A 505 8.37 15.62 -1.20
C ALA A 505 9.35 14.91 -0.27
N ALA A 506 9.69 15.52 0.89
CA ALA A 506 10.53 14.83 1.86
C ALA A 506 9.84 13.58 2.41
N GLY A 507 8.56 13.68 2.81
CA GLY A 507 7.82 12.53 3.32
C GLY A 507 6.32 12.79 3.40
N LEU A 508 5.54 11.72 3.33
CA LEU A 508 4.07 11.80 3.39
C LEU A 508 3.57 11.32 4.76
N PRO A 509 2.56 11.98 5.34
CA PRO A 509 1.84 13.15 4.79
C PRO A 509 2.40 14.52 5.19
N HIS A 510 3.35 14.60 6.12
CA HIS A 510 3.68 15.87 6.79
C HIS A 510 4.44 16.88 5.91
N PHE A 511 5.26 16.41 4.97
CA PHE A 511 6.15 17.24 4.15
C PHE A 511 5.82 17.11 2.65
N SER A 512 4.55 17.27 2.30
CA SER A 512 4.04 16.97 0.95
C SER A 512 3.57 18.19 0.16
N THR A 513 3.32 19.34 0.80
CA THR A 513 2.66 20.49 0.13
C THR A 513 3.23 21.84 0.58
N GLY A 514 2.96 22.88 -0.23
CA GLY A 514 3.37 24.25 0.08
C GLY A 514 4.87 24.41 0.28
N ILE A 515 5.26 25.32 1.18
CA ILE A 515 6.68 25.61 1.45
C ILE A 515 7.42 24.42 2.07
N PHE A 516 6.71 23.51 2.75
CA PHE A 516 7.30 22.38 3.48
C PHE A 516 7.51 21.13 2.62
N ARG A 517 7.22 21.19 1.31
CA ARG A 517 7.40 20.05 0.41
C ARG A 517 8.87 19.73 0.16
N CYS A 518 9.67 20.74 -0.16
CA CYS A 518 11.03 20.57 -0.65
C CYS A 518 12.07 21.06 0.36
N TRP A 519 12.88 20.11 0.80
CA TRP A 519 14.02 20.34 1.69
C TRP A 519 15.30 19.93 0.95
N GLY A 520 16.28 20.82 0.82
CA GLY A 520 17.50 20.61 0.03
C GLY A 520 18.28 19.38 0.52
N ARG A 521 18.39 19.21 1.83
CA ARG A 521 19.01 18.03 2.42
C ARG A 521 18.32 16.74 1.99
N ASP A 522 17.03 16.59 2.30
CA ASP A 522 16.25 15.39 1.96
C ASP A 522 16.25 15.12 0.46
N THR A 523 16.09 16.18 -0.34
CA THR A 523 16.09 16.11 -1.80
C THR A 523 17.38 15.51 -2.30
N PHE A 524 18.53 16.04 -1.88
CA PHE A 524 19.83 15.58 -2.39
C PHE A 524 20.36 14.32 -1.71
N ILE A 525 19.77 13.87 -0.61
CA ILE A 525 19.99 12.49 -0.12
C ILE A 525 19.15 11.50 -0.93
N ALA A 526 17.92 11.88 -1.31
CA ALA A 526 16.99 10.98 -1.99
C ALA A 526 17.16 10.90 -3.53
N LEU A 527 17.72 11.93 -4.16
CA LEU A 527 17.73 12.09 -5.62
C LEU A 527 18.49 10.97 -6.35
N ARG A 528 19.61 10.49 -5.80
CA ARG A 528 20.34 9.34 -6.38
C ARG A 528 19.43 8.11 -6.47
N GLY A 529 18.87 7.67 -5.35
CA GLY A 529 17.99 6.50 -5.31
C GLY A 529 16.68 6.68 -6.10
N LEU A 530 15.94 7.77 -5.88
CA LEU A 530 14.59 7.93 -6.44
C LEU A 530 14.55 8.51 -7.85
N MET A 531 15.65 9.03 -8.39
CA MET A 531 15.66 9.60 -9.73
C MET A 531 16.74 9.01 -10.61
N LEU A 532 18.02 9.03 -10.19
CA LEU A 532 19.11 8.57 -11.06
C LEU A 532 19.01 7.06 -11.31
N LEU A 533 18.86 6.27 -10.26
CA LEU A 533 18.77 4.81 -10.35
C LEU A 533 17.45 4.35 -11.00
N THR A 534 16.39 5.15 -10.93
CA THR A 534 15.11 4.85 -11.59
C THR A 534 15.04 5.36 -13.03
N GLY A 535 16.03 6.13 -13.51
CA GLY A 535 16.07 6.64 -14.89
C GLY A 535 15.40 7.99 -15.13
N ARG A 536 15.04 8.75 -14.09
CA ARG A 536 14.36 10.06 -14.17
C ARG A 536 15.36 11.20 -14.31
N HIS A 537 16.23 11.12 -15.33
CA HIS A 537 17.41 12.00 -15.45
C HIS A 537 17.04 13.46 -15.72
N LEU A 538 16.08 13.73 -16.62
CA LEU A 538 15.67 15.11 -16.91
C LEU A 538 15.08 15.81 -15.68
N GLU A 539 14.21 15.14 -14.93
CA GLU A 539 13.65 15.70 -13.70
C GLU A 539 14.71 15.92 -12.62
N ALA A 540 15.72 15.04 -12.52
CA ALA A 540 16.85 15.22 -11.62
C ALA A 540 17.69 16.46 -11.98
N ARG A 541 17.95 16.68 -13.29
CA ARG A 541 18.62 17.88 -13.80
C ARG A 541 17.85 19.13 -13.37
N ASP A 542 16.56 19.15 -13.60
CA ASP A 542 15.69 20.29 -13.30
C ASP A 542 15.72 20.64 -11.81
N ILE A 543 15.66 19.65 -10.92
CA ILE A 543 15.79 19.87 -9.47
C ILE A 543 17.17 20.44 -9.10
N ILE A 544 18.25 19.87 -9.63
CA ILE A 544 19.62 20.33 -9.36
C ILE A 544 19.78 21.80 -9.75
N LEU A 545 19.30 22.18 -10.94
CA LEU A 545 19.41 23.54 -11.47
C LEU A 545 18.48 24.51 -10.74
N ALA A 546 17.28 24.07 -10.33
CA ALA A 546 16.34 24.90 -9.58
C ALA A 546 16.92 25.32 -8.22
N PHE A 547 17.51 24.39 -7.47
CA PHE A 547 18.21 24.73 -6.23
C PHE A 547 19.45 25.59 -6.50
N ALA A 548 20.19 25.34 -7.58
CA ALA A 548 21.35 26.16 -7.96
C ALA A 548 20.97 27.63 -8.17
N GLY A 549 19.82 27.92 -8.79
CA GLY A 549 19.31 29.27 -9.00
C GLY A 549 19.01 30.04 -7.71
N THR A 550 18.87 29.31 -6.59
CA THR A 550 18.68 29.90 -5.25
C THR A 550 19.99 30.04 -4.47
N MET A 551 21.16 29.68 -4.99
CA MET A 551 22.39 29.75 -4.20
C MET A 551 22.66 31.15 -3.62
N ARG A 552 22.94 31.21 -2.31
CA ARG A 552 23.37 32.42 -1.60
C ARG A 552 24.45 32.08 -0.58
N HIS A 553 25.37 33.01 -0.38
CA HIS A 553 26.52 32.86 0.50
C HIS A 553 27.41 31.64 0.16
N GLY A 554 27.30 31.09 -1.05
CA GLY A 554 27.92 29.80 -1.43
C GLY A 554 27.24 28.56 -0.82
N LEU A 555 26.00 28.69 -0.33
CA LEU A 555 25.20 27.63 0.27
C LEU A 555 23.92 27.35 -0.54
N ILE A 556 23.44 26.12 -0.40
CA ILE A 556 22.11 25.67 -0.85
C ILE A 556 21.17 25.70 0.36
N PRO A 557 19.92 26.19 0.22
CA PRO A 557 19.00 26.29 1.34
C PRO A 557 18.53 24.92 1.84
N ASN A 558 18.16 24.84 3.12
CA ASN A 558 17.46 23.68 3.65
C ASN A 558 16.00 23.72 3.20
N LEU A 559 15.20 24.63 3.76
CA LEU A 559 13.86 24.89 3.25
C LEU A 559 13.97 25.63 1.91
N LEU A 560 13.48 25.05 0.82
CA LEU A 560 13.51 25.72 -0.48
C LEU A 560 12.51 26.87 -0.54
N GLY A 561 11.27 26.66 -0.05
CA GLY A 561 10.24 27.71 -0.01
C GLY A 561 10.01 28.42 -1.35
N GLN A 562 10.03 27.67 -2.47
CA GLN A 562 9.95 28.19 -3.85
C GLN A 562 11.08 29.15 -4.25
N GLY A 563 12.17 29.19 -3.49
CA GLY A 563 13.28 30.13 -3.65
C GLY A 563 13.08 31.46 -2.92
N VAL A 564 11.85 31.98 -2.82
CA VAL A 564 11.56 33.27 -2.15
C VAL A 564 11.64 33.14 -0.62
N ALA A 565 11.08 32.06 -0.06
CA ALA A 565 11.04 31.80 1.38
C ALA A 565 12.17 30.85 1.82
N ALA A 566 13.27 30.82 1.05
CA ALA A 566 14.37 29.90 1.28
C ALA A 566 15.13 30.21 2.58
N ARG A 567 15.40 29.19 3.41
CA ARG A 567 16.20 29.32 4.64
C ARG A 567 17.58 28.68 4.49
N TYR A 568 18.61 29.40 4.91
CA TYR A 568 20.03 29.01 4.77
C TYR A 568 20.61 28.72 6.16
N ASN A 569 19.86 27.93 6.93
CA ASN A 569 20.21 27.53 8.29
C ASN A 569 21.01 26.21 8.35
N CYS A 570 21.19 25.54 7.21
CA CYS A 570 21.97 24.31 7.09
C CYS A 570 23.35 24.55 6.45
N ARG A 571 24.34 23.75 6.85
CA ARG A 571 25.70 23.73 6.27
C ARG A 571 25.95 22.51 5.38
N ASP A 572 25.12 21.47 5.51
CA ASP A 572 25.30 20.18 4.84
C ASP A 572 24.64 20.11 3.44
N ALA A 573 23.53 20.81 3.20
CA ALA A 573 22.76 20.70 1.95
C ALA A 573 23.59 20.99 0.69
N VAL A 574 24.53 21.95 0.73
CA VAL A 574 25.43 22.24 -0.41
C VAL A 574 26.34 21.07 -0.75
N TRP A 575 26.79 20.30 0.24
CA TRP A 575 27.66 19.15 0.04
C TRP A 575 26.88 17.96 -0.50
N TRP A 576 25.63 17.78 -0.06
CA TRP A 576 24.71 16.82 -0.65
C TRP A 576 24.38 17.17 -2.11
N TRP A 577 24.16 18.45 -2.41
CA TRP A 577 23.94 18.93 -3.77
C TRP A 577 25.15 18.64 -4.68
N LEU A 578 26.38 18.93 -4.22
CA LEU A 578 27.61 18.58 -4.95
C LEU A 578 27.76 17.07 -5.16
N GLN A 579 27.49 16.26 -4.14
CA GLN A 579 27.52 14.80 -4.25
C GLN A 579 26.50 14.30 -5.27
N CYS A 580 25.29 14.86 -5.29
CA CYS A 580 24.27 14.55 -6.29
C CYS A 580 24.70 14.92 -7.72
N ILE A 581 25.36 16.06 -7.92
CA ILE A 581 25.87 16.44 -9.25
C ILE A 581 26.96 15.47 -9.69
N GLN A 582 27.86 15.08 -8.78
CA GLN A 582 28.85 14.04 -9.06
C GLN A 582 28.19 12.73 -9.46
N ASP A 583 27.16 12.29 -8.72
CA ASP A 583 26.41 11.07 -9.02
C ASP A 583 25.67 11.19 -10.36
N TYR A 584 25.11 12.35 -10.68
CA TYR A 584 24.48 12.64 -11.97
C TYR A 584 25.50 12.48 -13.11
N CYS A 585 26.65 13.15 -13.01
CA CYS A 585 27.72 13.06 -14.01
C CYS A 585 28.26 11.63 -14.19
N THR A 586 28.17 10.80 -13.14
CA THR A 586 28.66 9.41 -13.15
C THR A 586 27.63 8.43 -13.73
N ILE A 587 26.35 8.61 -13.41
CA ILE A 587 25.28 7.64 -13.73
C ILE A 587 24.60 7.98 -15.07
N VAL A 588 24.40 9.26 -15.37
CA VAL A 588 23.66 9.70 -16.55
C VAL A 588 24.57 9.66 -17.78
N PRO A 589 24.14 9.06 -18.90
CA PRO A 589 24.89 9.12 -20.15
C PRO A 589 25.12 10.57 -20.58
N ILE A 590 26.37 10.95 -20.86
CA ILE A 590 26.77 12.34 -21.15
C ILE A 590 26.36 13.31 -20.02
N GLY A 591 26.32 12.81 -18.77
CA GLY A 591 25.87 13.57 -17.62
C GLY A 591 26.72 14.79 -17.30
N THR A 592 27.96 14.85 -17.78
CA THR A 592 28.88 16.00 -17.61
C THR A 592 28.36 17.29 -18.23
N ASP A 593 27.46 17.21 -19.22
CA ASP A 593 26.90 18.39 -19.90
C ASP A 593 26.08 19.27 -18.95
N ILE A 594 25.59 18.69 -17.83
CA ILE A 594 24.89 19.46 -16.79
C ILE A 594 25.74 20.61 -16.25
N LEU A 595 27.07 20.48 -16.26
CA LEU A 595 27.99 21.52 -15.80
C LEU A 595 27.87 22.80 -16.64
N MET A 596 27.49 22.68 -17.91
CA MET A 596 27.33 23.79 -18.85
C MET A 596 25.90 24.33 -18.88
N CYS A 597 24.93 23.65 -18.28
CA CYS A 597 23.54 24.08 -18.28
C CYS A 597 23.39 25.49 -17.66
N PRO A 598 22.60 26.38 -18.28
CA PRO A 598 22.37 27.71 -17.76
C PRO A 598 21.52 27.65 -16.50
N VAL A 599 21.96 28.38 -15.48
CA VAL A 599 21.24 28.58 -14.22
C VAL A 599 20.86 30.05 -14.12
N SER A 600 19.55 30.34 -14.11
CA SER A 600 19.05 31.68 -13.84
C SER A 600 19.11 31.96 -12.35
N ARG A 601 19.94 32.93 -11.96
CA ARG A 601 20.12 33.29 -10.57
C ARG A 601 18.97 34.18 -10.09
N MET A 602 18.27 33.73 -9.06
CA MET A 602 17.16 34.48 -8.45
C MET A 602 17.64 35.70 -7.65
N TYR A 603 18.84 35.57 -7.05
CA TYR A 603 19.49 36.60 -6.23
C TYR A 603 20.87 36.92 -6.81
N PRO A 604 21.02 38.01 -7.60
CA PRO A 604 22.30 38.40 -8.18
C PRO A 604 23.44 38.55 -7.17
N THR A 605 23.12 39.03 -5.96
CA THR A 605 24.05 39.08 -4.83
C THR A 605 23.37 38.53 -3.59
N ASP A 606 24.15 38.20 -2.57
CA ASP A 606 23.64 37.62 -1.32
C ASP A 606 22.55 38.48 -0.64
N ASP A 607 22.72 39.81 -0.71
CA ASP A 607 21.83 40.79 -0.08
C ASP A 607 20.80 41.40 -1.05
N SER A 608 20.75 40.96 -2.32
CA SER A 608 19.81 41.52 -3.28
C SER A 608 18.37 41.07 -2.99
N GLU A 609 17.41 41.84 -3.50
CA GLU A 609 16.04 41.36 -3.60
C GLU A 609 15.91 40.24 -4.64
N ALA A 610 14.87 39.42 -4.49
CA ALA A 610 14.53 38.42 -5.49
C ALA A 610 14.15 39.12 -6.80
N GLN A 611 14.81 38.78 -7.89
CA GLN A 611 14.44 39.33 -9.20
C GLN A 611 13.19 38.64 -9.76
N ALA A 612 12.56 39.30 -10.73
CA ALA A 612 11.40 38.76 -11.43
C ALA A 612 11.76 37.40 -12.06
N LEU A 613 10.84 36.45 -11.94
CA LEU A 613 11.02 35.08 -12.40
C LEU A 613 11.38 35.06 -13.90
N GLY A 614 12.49 34.40 -14.27
CA GLY A 614 12.90 34.23 -15.66
C GLY A 614 13.63 35.41 -16.32
N THR A 615 14.17 36.37 -15.55
CA THR A 615 15.02 37.42 -16.14
C THR A 615 16.42 36.87 -16.50
N VAL A 616 16.64 36.63 -17.80
CA VAL A 616 17.86 36.08 -18.43
C VAL A 616 19.15 36.88 -18.13
N ALA A 617 19.05 38.06 -17.53
CA ALA A 617 20.17 38.98 -17.34
C ALA A 617 21.31 38.44 -16.43
N HIS A 618 21.09 37.30 -15.76
CA HIS A 618 22.06 36.68 -14.83
C HIS A 618 22.25 35.16 -15.06
N ASP A 619 21.99 34.67 -16.27
CA ASP A 619 22.24 33.26 -16.58
C ASP A 619 23.74 32.96 -16.58
N GLN A 620 24.13 31.92 -15.85
CA GLN A 620 25.51 31.47 -15.76
C GLN A 620 25.55 29.93 -15.77
N PRO A 621 26.62 29.31 -16.32
CA PRO A 621 26.76 27.86 -16.27
C PRO A 621 26.82 27.32 -14.85
N LEU A 622 26.26 26.13 -14.63
CA LEU A 622 26.27 25.44 -13.33
C LEU A 622 27.67 25.34 -12.71
N TYR A 623 28.71 25.07 -13.52
CA TYR A 623 30.08 24.96 -13.02
C TYR A 623 30.58 26.23 -12.32
N VAL A 624 30.03 27.41 -12.65
CA VAL A 624 30.38 28.67 -12.00
C VAL A 624 29.82 28.72 -10.58
N LEU A 625 28.58 28.24 -10.36
CA LEU A 625 27.99 28.15 -9.02
C LEU A 625 28.71 27.10 -8.18
N ILE A 626 29.12 25.99 -8.78
CA ILE A 626 29.95 24.98 -8.10
C ILE A 626 31.26 25.63 -7.63
N GLN A 627 31.95 26.36 -8.51
CA GLN A 627 33.17 27.09 -8.13
C GLN A 627 32.89 28.12 -7.03
N GLU A 628 31.79 28.86 -7.11
CA GLU A 628 31.40 29.83 -6.08
C GLU A 628 31.23 29.17 -4.71
N ALA A 629 30.52 28.03 -4.63
CA ALA A 629 30.36 27.29 -3.39
C ALA A 629 31.71 26.91 -2.78
N MET A 630 32.62 26.32 -3.57
CA MET A 630 33.97 25.96 -3.11
C MET A 630 34.78 27.18 -2.68
N GLN A 631 34.71 28.25 -3.46
CA GLN A 631 35.43 29.50 -3.23
C GLN A 631 35.01 30.20 -1.94
N ARG A 632 33.70 30.27 -1.69
CA ARG A 632 33.11 30.89 -0.50
C ARG A 632 33.45 30.13 0.77
N HIS A 633 33.37 28.79 0.75
CA HIS A 633 33.76 27.98 1.91
C HIS A 633 35.24 28.16 2.28
N MET A 634 36.14 28.19 1.28
CA MET A 634 37.57 28.40 1.53
C MET A 634 37.87 29.83 2.01
N GLN A 635 37.18 30.84 1.45
CA GLN A 635 37.28 32.23 1.89
C GLN A 635 36.79 32.39 3.34
N GLY A 636 35.72 31.67 3.68
CA GLY A 636 35.05 31.70 4.97
C GLY A 636 33.71 32.41 4.89
N ILE A 637 32.64 31.65 5.13
CA ILE A 637 31.26 32.14 5.15
C ILE A 637 30.93 32.56 6.58
N GLN A 638 30.40 33.78 6.72
CA GLN A 638 29.86 34.30 7.96
C GLN A 638 28.76 35.30 7.62
N PHE A 639 27.53 35.02 8.04
CA PHE A 639 26.40 35.91 7.84
C PHE A 639 25.35 35.70 8.93
N ARG A 640 24.39 36.61 9.00
CA ARG A 640 23.19 36.46 9.81
C ARG A 640 22.02 36.12 8.90
N GLU A 641 21.21 35.11 9.25
CA GLU A 641 20.04 34.72 8.43
C GLU A 641 19.18 35.94 8.09
N ARG A 642 18.80 36.05 6.81
CA ARG A 642 17.90 37.11 6.35
C ARG A 642 16.56 36.98 7.10
N ASN A 643 16.05 38.11 7.58
CA ASN A 643 14.82 38.18 8.40
C ASN A 643 14.92 37.48 9.77
N ALA A 644 16.14 37.33 10.32
CA ALA A 644 16.38 36.74 11.65
C ALA A 644 15.45 37.29 12.73
N GLY A 645 14.84 36.38 13.50
CA GLY A 645 13.90 36.68 14.57
C GLY A 645 12.68 35.74 14.56
N PRO A 646 11.70 36.01 15.44
CA PRO A 646 10.57 35.10 15.67
C PRO A 646 9.68 34.81 14.45
N GLN A 647 9.79 35.61 13.38
CA GLN A 647 9.01 35.41 12.15
C GLN A 647 9.49 34.20 11.34
N ILE A 648 10.79 33.89 11.36
CA ILE A 648 11.35 32.74 10.64
C ILE A 648 11.64 31.56 11.56
N ASP A 649 11.89 31.82 12.85
CA ASP A 649 12.10 30.82 13.87
C ASP A 649 11.72 31.36 15.25
N TRP A 650 10.63 30.84 15.83
CA TRP A 650 10.10 31.32 17.11
C TRP A 650 10.90 30.84 18.33
N ASN A 651 11.68 29.77 18.17
CA ASN A 651 12.34 29.10 19.28
C ASN A 651 13.83 29.42 19.34
N MET A 652 14.48 29.60 18.20
CA MET A 652 15.92 29.86 18.11
C MET A 652 16.36 31.15 18.84
N GLN A 653 17.49 31.07 19.55
CA GLN A 653 18.11 32.23 20.20
C GLN A 653 18.76 33.19 19.21
N HIS A 654 19.06 34.41 19.65
CA HIS A 654 19.60 35.48 18.81
C HIS A 654 20.91 35.06 18.11
N GLU A 655 21.76 34.31 18.80
CA GLU A 655 23.06 33.78 18.35
C GLU A 655 22.90 32.66 17.30
N GLY A 656 21.83 31.87 17.37
CA GLY A 656 21.57 30.75 16.47
C GLY A 656 21.36 31.16 15.01
N PHE A 657 20.91 32.39 14.79
CA PHE A 657 20.75 32.98 13.45
C PHE A 657 22.07 33.36 12.78
N ASN A 658 23.19 33.34 13.50
CA ASN A 658 24.51 33.60 12.92
C ASN A 658 25.07 32.28 12.36
N VAL A 659 25.26 32.23 11.05
CA VAL A 659 25.70 31.03 10.33
C VAL A 659 27.16 31.19 9.92
N GLU A 660 27.96 30.18 10.22
CA GLU A 660 29.37 30.11 9.81
C GLU A 660 29.65 28.79 9.09
N ALA A 661 30.41 28.85 8.01
CA ALA A 661 30.94 27.69 7.31
C ALA A 661 32.30 28.04 6.68
N LYS A 662 33.37 27.41 7.16
CA LYS A 662 34.77 27.76 6.87
C LYS A 662 35.58 26.50 6.62
N VAL A 663 36.78 26.66 6.05
CA VAL A 663 37.75 25.58 5.88
C VAL A 663 38.95 25.83 6.78
N ASN A 664 39.27 24.85 7.62
CA ASN A 664 40.48 24.89 8.44
C ASN A 664 41.69 24.74 7.52
N PRO A 665 42.62 25.73 7.47
CA PRO A 665 43.76 25.68 6.57
C PRO A 665 44.71 24.52 6.87
N GLU A 666 44.86 24.10 8.13
CA GLU A 666 45.80 23.05 8.51
C GLU A 666 45.29 21.67 8.11
N THR A 667 44.02 21.37 8.41
CA THR A 667 43.43 20.05 8.15
C THR A 667 42.74 19.94 6.79
N GLY A 668 42.33 21.06 6.21
CA GLY A 668 41.44 21.10 5.04
C GLY A 668 39.98 20.78 5.37
N PHE A 669 39.63 20.53 6.64
CA PHE A 669 38.26 20.19 7.01
C PHE A 669 37.34 21.40 6.93
N VAL A 670 36.14 21.16 6.39
CA VAL A 670 35.03 22.10 6.53
C VAL A 670 34.56 22.08 7.98
N TYR A 671 34.41 23.25 8.59
CA TYR A 671 33.91 23.43 9.95
C TYR A 671 32.92 24.61 9.98
N GLY A 672 32.07 24.67 11.01
CA GLY A 672 31.18 25.81 11.16
C GLY A 672 30.05 25.56 12.14
N GLY A 673 29.07 26.47 12.15
CA GLY A 673 28.00 26.50 13.15
C GLY A 673 28.47 27.08 14.48
N ASN A 674 27.62 26.95 15.49
CA ASN A 674 27.88 27.32 16.88
C ASN A 674 26.97 26.50 17.81
N GLY A 675 27.17 26.60 19.13
CA GLY A 675 26.39 25.87 20.13
C GLY A 675 24.88 26.19 20.18
N PHE A 676 24.41 27.19 19.44
CA PHE A 676 23.01 27.63 19.37
C PHE A 676 22.37 27.36 17.99
N ASN A 677 23.06 26.64 17.11
CA ASN A 677 22.66 26.39 15.72
C ASN A 677 22.44 24.89 15.44
N CYS A 678 21.56 24.61 14.46
CA CYS A 678 21.21 23.27 13.98
C CYS A 678 21.63 23.05 12.50
N GLY A 679 22.91 23.23 12.20
CA GLY A 679 23.40 23.27 10.81
C GLY A 679 23.57 21.93 10.08
N THR A 680 23.19 20.81 10.69
CA THR A 680 23.30 19.46 10.11
C THR A 680 21.94 18.77 10.11
N TRP A 681 21.82 17.56 9.57
CA TRP A 681 20.56 16.81 9.57
C TRP A 681 19.98 16.51 10.95
N MET A 682 20.82 16.49 12.00
CA MET A 682 20.35 16.36 13.37
C MET A 682 19.96 17.74 13.91
N ASP A 683 18.81 18.28 13.46
CA ASP A 683 18.48 19.70 13.55
C ASP A 683 17.37 20.09 14.54
N LYS A 684 17.02 19.23 15.50
CA LYS A 684 16.00 19.58 16.49
C LYS A 684 16.43 20.75 17.38
N MET A 685 15.71 21.87 17.24
CA MET A 685 15.74 23.01 18.16
C MET A 685 14.76 22.76 19.32
N GLY A 686 15.19 22.96 20.56
CA GLY A 686 14.32 22.80 21.73
C GLY A 686 13.22 23.85 21.80
N GLU A 687 12.07 23.46 22.33
CA GLU A 687 10.84 24.27 22.27
C GLU A 687 10.08 24.36 23.61
N SER A 688 10.47 23.57 24.62
CA SER A 688 9.76 23.53 25.91
C SER A 688 10.27 24.63 26.85
N ASP A 689 9.41 25.59 27.15
CA ASP A 689 9.62 26.54 28.24
C ASP A 689 9.64 25.82 29.60
N LYS A 690 8.80 24.78 29.76
CA LYS A 690 8.62 24.03 31.00
C LYS A 690 9.86 23.22 31.38
N ALA A 691 10.46 22.53 30.41
CA ALA A 691 11.68 21.77 30.61
C ALA A 691 12.95 22.63 30.57
N HIS A 692 12.81 23.95 30.32
CA HIS A 692 13.92 24.89 30.16
C HIS A 692 14.90 24.53 29.03
N ASN A 693 14.40 23.89 27.96
CA ASN A 693 15.21 23.50 26.79
C ASN A 693 14.95 24.39 25.56
N LYS A 694 14.03 25.35 25.65
CA LYS A 694 13.67 26.24 24.53
C LYS A 694 14.86 27.04 24.00
N GLY A 695 15.03 27.01 22.68
CA GLY A 695 16.11 27.70 21.98
C GLY A 695 17.49 27.07 22.16
N VAL A 696 17.57 25.91 22.81
CA VAL A 696 18.79 25.11 22.89
C VAL A 696 18.70 24.01 21.82
N PRO A 697 19.68 23.88 20.92
CA PRO A 697 19.77 22.74 20.03
C PRO A 697 19.91 21.43 20.81
N ALA A 698 19.19 20.39 20.41
CA ALA A 698 19.36 19.06 20.99
C ALA A 698 20.70 18.43 20.63
N THR A 699 21.15 18.69 19.40
CA THR A 699 22.33 18.10 18.81
C THR A 699 23.09 19.17 18.01
N PRO A 700 23.66 20.19 18.66
CA PRO A 700 24.52 21.14 17.98
C PRO A 700 25.77 20.37 17.53
N ARG A 701 25.90 20.18 16.21
CA ARG A 701 27.03 19.48 15.57
C ARG A 701 27.93 20.49 14.89
N ASP A 702 28.32 21.51 15.64
CA ASP A 702 29.24 22.54 15.19
C ASP A 702 30.69 22.01 15.13
N GLY A 703 31.59 22.81 14.57
CA GLY A 703 32.89 22.31 14.16
C GLY A 703 32.80 21.47 12.88
N SER A 704 33.67 20.45 12.77
CA SER A 704 33.78 19.59 11.59
C SER A 704 32.95 18.31 11.76
N ALA A 705 31.69 18.34 11.32
CA ALA A 705 30.84 17.15 11.26
C ALA A 705 31.38 16.11 10.27
N VAL A 706 31.40 14.84 10.66
CA VAL A 706 32.08 13.76 9.91
C VAL A 706 31.56 13.58 8.48
N GLU A 707 30.26 13.68 8.26
CA GLU A 707 29.66 13.53 6.94
C GLU A 707 29.96 14.73 6.04
N ILE A 708 30.03 15.95 6.58
CA ILE A 708 30.42 17.14 5.82
C ILE A 708 31.87 17.02 5.37
N VAL A 709 32.76 16.54 6.25
CA VAL A 709 34.17 16.31 5.86
C VAL A 709 34.26 15.23 4.77
N GLY A 710 33.54 14.12 4.90
CA GLY A 710 33.48 13.07 3.88
C GLY A 710 32.93 13.55 2.53
N LEU A 711 31.81 14.28 2.55
CA LEU A 711 31.21 14.84 1.33
C LEU A 711 32.12 15.90 0.69
N SER A 712 32.75 16.77 1.49
CA SER A 712 33.69 17.76 0.96
C SER A 712 34.94 17.09 0.36
N LYS A 713 35.44 16.01 0.96
CA LYS A 713 36.49 15.18 0.36
C LYS A 713 36.06 14.63 -0.99
N SER A 714 34.85 14.07 -1.07
CA SER A 714 34.31 13.52 -2.32
C SER A 714 34.20 14.59 -3.40
N ALA A 715 33.65 15.76 -3.07
CA ALA A 715 33.50 16.88 -3.99
C ALA A 715 34.85 17.42 -4.48
N VAL A 716 35.82 17.65 -3.58
CA VAL A 716 37.15 18.14 -3.95
C VAL A 716 37.89 17.13 -4.83
N ARG A 717 37.82 15.82 -4.50
CA ARG A 717 38.37 14.74 -5.33
C ARG A 717 37.74 14.75 -6.72
N TRP A 718 36.42 14.89 -6.79
CA TRP A 718 35.68 14.90 -8.04
C TRP A 718 36.05 16.11 -8.91
N LEU A 719 36.05 17.33 -8.36
CA LEU A 719 36.42 18.53 -9.10
C LEU A 719 37.87 18.51 -9.60
N MET A 720 38.79 17.96 -8.79
CA MET A 720 40.17 17.71 -9.22
C MET A 720 40.20 16.83 -10.48
N MET A 721 39.51 15.69 -10.46
CA MET A 721 39.44 14.79 -11.62
C MET A 721 38.76 15.45 -12.82
N MET A 722 37.65 16.18 -12.61
CA MET A 722 36.94 16.87 -13.69
C MET A 722 37.82 17.93 -14.35
N ASN A 723 38.64 18.64 -13.58
CA ASN A 723 39.61 19.58 -14.13
C ASN A 723 40.72 18.88 -14.93
N GLU A 724 41.26 17.78 -14.42
CA GLU A 724 42.28 16.97 -15.12
C GLU A 724 41.75 16.42 -16.47
N THR A 725 40.46 16.09 -16.53
CA THR A 725 39.77 15.63 -17.76
C THR A 725 39.27 16.76 -18.67
N GLY A 726 39.41 18.03 -18.27
CA GLY A 726 38.98 19.19 -19.06
C GLY A 726 37.48 19.54 -18.99
N HIS A 727 36.69 18.87 -18.15
CA HIS A 727 35.26 19.14 -17.97
C HIS A 727 34.97 20.26 -16.95
N PHE A 728 35.93 20.62 -16.10
CA PHE A 728 35.78 21.71 -15.12
C PHE A 728 36.93 22.73 -15.28
N PRO A 729 36.66 24.02 -15.52
CA PRO A 729 37.70 24.97 -15.93
C PRO A 729 38.62 25.44 -14.79
N TYR A 730 38.24 25.24 -13.52
CA TYR A 730 39.01 25.74 -12.37
C TYR A 730 39.88 24.65 -11.75
N SER A 731 41.18 24.93 -11.59
CA SER A 731 42.13 24.05 -10.90
C SER A 731 42.33 24.38 -9.41
N SER A 732 41.82 25.54 -8.97
CA SER A 732 42.06 26.10 -7.63
C SER A 732 40.95 27.05 -7.18
N VAL A 733 40.94 27.34 -5.88
CA VAL A 733 40.14 28.39 -5.25
C VAL A 733 41.06 29.56 -4.87
N LYS A 734 40.67 30.80 -5.20
CA LYS A 734 41.41 32.04 -4.94
C LYS A 734 40.82 32.85 -3.80
N ILE A 735 41.50 32.90 -2.67
CA ILE A 735 41.01 33.56 -1.46
C ILE A 735 41.86 34.78 -1.12
N HIS A 736 41.25 35.74 -0.42
CA HIS A 736 41.94 36.89 0.14
C HIS A 736 42.08 36.68 1.65
N ARG A 737 43.30 36.45 2.13
CA ARG A 737 43.64 36.32 3.57
C ARG A 737 44.83 37.21 3.90
N ASP A 738 44.75 37.91 5.02
CA ASP A 738 45.81 38.79 5.55
C ASP A 738 46.34 39.83 4.54
N GLY A 739 45.45 40.35 3.68
CA GLY A 739 45.79 41.35 2.66
C GLY A 739 46.50 40.79 1.41
N ALA A 740 46.64 39.48 1.28
CA ALA A 740 47.22 38.82 0.10
C ALA A 740 46.23 37.85 -0.58
N GLU A 741 46.29 37.78 -1.92
CA GLU A 741 45.61 36.72 -2.68
C GLU A 741 46.40 35.42 -2.52
N GLN A 742 45.74 34.39 -2.01
CA GLN A 742 46.27 33.03 -1.90
C GLN A 742 45.45 32.11 -2.79
N SER A 743 46.11 31.19 -3.48
CA SER A 743 45.45 30.19 -4.30
C SER A 743 45.73 28.80 -3.72
N ILE A 744 44.67 28.04 -3.48
CA ILE A 744 44.76 26.66 -3.00
C ILE A 744 44.21 25.75 -4.10
N THR A 745 45.03 24.83 -4.59
CA THR A 745 44.60 23.89 -5.64
C THR A 745 43.65 22.84 -5.07
N TYR A 746 42.72 22.33 -5.88
CA TYR A 746 41.86 21.23 -5.46
C TYR A 746 42.67 19.99 -5.08
N LYS A 747 43.80 19.75 -5.76
CA LYS A 747 44.74 18.67 -5.43
C LYS A 747 45.33 18.83 -4.03
N GLU A 748 45.78 20.03 -3.69
CA GLU A 748 46.33 20.34 -2.36
C GLU A 748 45.25 20.21 -1.27
N TRP A 749 44.05 20.74 -1.51
CA TRP A 749 42.95 20.60 -0.56
C TRP A 749 42.56 19.12 -0.35
N ASN A 750 42.47 18.34 -1.43
CA ASN A 750 42.20 16.91 -1.37
C ASN A 750 43.25 16.18 -0.52
N GLN A 751 44.52 16.49 -0.71
CA GLN A 751 45.63 15.89 0.03
C GLN A 751 45.61 16.27 1.52
N ARG A 752 45.34 17.54 1.86
CA ARG A 752 45.23 17.98 3.26
C ARG A 752 44.15 17.19 4.01
N ILE A 753 42.97 17.03 3.43
CA ILE A 753 41.91 16.22 4.06
C ILE A 753 42.35 14.76 4.19
N GLN A 754 42.96 14.19 3.13
CA GLN A 754 43.41 12.79 3.09
C GLN A 754 44.43 12.46 4.20
N GLU A 755 45.39 13.35 4.44
CA GLU A 755 46.46 13.15 5.43
C GLU A 755 45.97 13.33 6.88
N ASN A 756 44.93 14.13 7.09
CA ASN A 756 44.49 14.51 8.42
C ASN A 756 43.25 13.74 8.90
N PHE A 757 42.33 13.32 8.02
CA PHE A 757 41.02 12.79 8.43
C PHE A 757 41.10 11.69 9.49
N GLU A 758 41.73 10.56 9.16
CA GLU A 758 41.75 9.42 10.08
C GLU A 758 42.52 9.75 11.36
N ARG A 759 43.53 10.62 11.29
CA ARG A 759 44.33 11.06 12.45
C ARG A 759 43.48 11.78 13.50
N PHE A 760 42.54 12.63 13.06
CA PHE A 760 41.73 13.44 13.97
C PHE A 760 40.39 12.79 14.33
N PHE A 761 39.82 11.97 13.44
CA PHE A 761 38.51 11.35 13.65
C PHE A 761 38.58 9.95 14.28
N TYR A 762 39.65 9.16 14.10
CA TYR A 762 39.69 7.81 14.66
C TYR A 762 40.00 7.83 16.16
N VAL A 763 39.23 7.07 16.94
CA VAL A 763 39.49 6.83 18.37
C VAL A 763 40.19 5.49 18.53
N SER A 764 41.48 5.52 18.87
CA SER A 764 42.31 4.31 18.94
C SER A 764 42.02 3.44 20.17
N ASP A 765 42.32 2.14 20.04
CA ASP A 765 42.37 1.21 21.17
C ASP A 765 43.64 1.40 22.02
N ASP A 766 44.70 1.93 21.43
CA ASP A 766 45.97 2.25 22.07
C ASP A 766 45.83 3.44 23.04
N PRO A 767 45.96 3.23 24.37
CA PRO A 767 45.90 4.32 25.34
C PRO A 767 47.07 5.32 25.25
N ALA A 768 48.13 4.98 24.52
CA ALA A 768 49.28 5.84 24.28
C ALA A 768 49.26 6.52 22.89
N ASP A 769 48.14 6.49 22.17
CA ASP A 769 48.02 7.14 20.86
C ASP A 769 48.29 8.66 20.99
N PRO A 770 49.37 9.18 20.39
CA PRO A 770 49.73 10.59 20.51
C PRO A 770 48.73 11.54 19.82
N ASN A 771 47.81 11.01 19.00
CA ASN A 771 46.77 11.80 18.34
C ASN A 771 45.53 11.99 19.22
N GLU A 772 45.38 11.21 20.29
CA GLU A 772 44.22 11.32 21.19
C GLU A 772 44.45 12.43 22.23
N GLN A 773 43.85 13.59 21.97
CA GLN A 773 44.03 14.80 22.78
C GLN A 773 43.16 14.82 24.03
N ARG A 774 42.05 14.07 24.06
CA ARG A 774 41.08 14.06 25.18
C ARG A 774 40.72 12.62 25.58
N PRO A 775 41.70 11.83 26.07
CA PRO A 775 41.44 10.47 26.52
C PRO A 775 40.43 10.40 27.68
N ASP A 776 40.24 11.51 28.41
CA ASP A 776 39.23 11.66 29.46
C ASP A 776 37.78 11.64 28.94
N LEU A 777 37.56 11.95 27.67
CA LEU A 777 36.24 11.94 27.02
C LEU A 777 35.96 10.68 26.21
N VAL A 778 36.92 9.76 26.11
CA VAL A 778 36.78 8.54 25.32
C VAL A 778 35.91 7.52 26.04
N HIS A 779 34.65 7.41 25.61
CA HIS A 779 33.73 6.38 26.09
C HIS A 779 33.82 5.08 25.28
N LYS A 780 33.95 5.19 23.96
CA LYS A 780 34.10 4.05 23.03
C LYS A 780 35.39 4.18 22.24
N LYS A 781 36.07 3.05 22.04
CA LYS A 781 37.30 2.91 21.25
C LYS A 781 37.03 2.18 19.95
N CYS A 782 37.95 2.28 18.99
CA CYS A 782 37.82 1.71 17.65
C CYS A 782 36.62 2.25 16.86
N ILE A 783 36.24 3.51 17.09
CA ILE A 783 35.18 4.22 16.39
C ILE A 783 35.75 5.42 15.64
N TYR A 784 34.92 6.05 14.82
CA TYR A 784 35.18 7.38 14.28
C TYR A 784 34.28 8.39 15.00
N LYS A 785 34.89 9.49 15.46
CA LYS A 785 34.24 10.63 16.09
C LYS A 785 33.11 11.16 15.20
N ASP A 786 32.04 11.64 15.83
CA ASP A 786 30.90 12.19 15.10
C ASP A 786 31.17 13.60 14.55
N SER A 787 31.99 14.35 15.27
CA SER A 787 32.51 15.66 14.90
C SER A 787 33.95 15.83 15.38
N HIS A 788 34.61 16.88 14.90
CA HIS A 788 35.90 17.31 15.40
C HIS A 788 35.88 18.81 15.69
N GLY A 789 36.19 19.20 16.92
CA GLY A 789 36.25 20.59 17.35
C GLY A 789 34.86 21.21 17.58
N ALA A 790 33.88 20.41 18.03
CA ALA A 790 32.59 20.94 18.46
C ALA A 790 32.71 21.82 19.70
N SER A 791 31.77 22.76 19.88
CA SER A 791 31.73 23.63 21.06
C SER A 791 31.60 22.87 22.38
N SER A 792 30.90 21.73 22.36
CA SER A 792 30.87 20.75 23.43
C SER A 792 31.82 19.59 23.09
N PRO A 793 33.00 19.49 23.74
CA PRO A 793 33.99 18.47 23.39
C PRO A 793 33.51 17.03 23.55
N TRP A 794 32.50 16.78 24.39
CA TRP A 794 31.90 15.43 24.53
C TRP A 794 31.20 14.98 23.25
N CYS A 795 30.56 15.90 22.52
CA CYS A 795 29.81 15.58 21.30
C CYS A 795 30.70 14.94 20.22
N ASP A 796 31.99 15.30 20.17
CA ASP A 796 32.95 14.70 19.24
C ASP A 796 33.07 13.17 19.47
N TYR A 797 33.03 12.70 20.71
CA TYR A 797 33.30 11.30 21.08
C TYR A 797 32.06 10.41 21.14
N GLN A 798 30.88 10.96 20.79
CA GLN A 798 29.65 10.16 20.77
C GLN A 798 29.65 9.17 19.61
N LEU A 799 29.31 7.91 19.90
CA LEU A 799 29.08 6.92 18.85
C LEU A 799 27.73 7.19 18.17
N ARG A 800 27.80 7.60 16.91
CA ARG A 800 26.66 7.92 16.03
C ARG A 800 26.83 7.27 14.65
N PRO A 801 25.75 7.08 13.88
CA PRO A 801 25.82 6.41 12.58
C PRO A 801 26.37 7.29 11.43
N ASN A 802 26.62 8.58 11.68
CA ASN A 802 26.93 9.57 10.64
C ASN A 802 28.22 9.27 9.85
N PHE A 803 29.24 8.69 10.49
CA PHE A 803 30.50 8.40 9.80
C PHE A 803 30.37 7.34 8.69
N THR A 804 29.29 6.53 8.71
CA THR A 804 29.00 5.61 7.60
C THR A 804 28.72 6.33 6.28
N ILE A 805 28.26 7.58 6.34
CA ILE A 805 28.07 8.43 5.16
C ILE A 805 29.44 8.73 4.53
N ALA A 806 30.39 9.21 5.35
CA ALA A 806 31.75 9.49 4.92
C ALA A 806 32.43 8.23 4.35
N MET A 807 32.20 7.07 4.96
CA MET A 807 32.69 5.78 4.47
C MET A 807 32.16 5.43 3.07
N VAL A 808 30.95 5.83 2.73
CA VAL A 808 30.34 5.55 1.41
C VAL A 808 30.84 6.53 0.35
N VAL A 809 30.87 7.83 0.66
CA VAL A 809 31.20 8.88 -0.34
C VAL A 809 32.70 9.06 -0.55
N ALA A 810 33.51 8.80 0.49
CA ALA A 810 34.97 8.94 0.47
C ALA A 810 35.66 7.79 1.22
N PRO A 811 35.50 6.52 0.76
CA PRO A 811 36.09 5.35 1.42
C PRO A 811 37.62 5.41 1.52
N GLU A 812 38.28 6.20 0.67
CA GLU A 812 39.74 6.39 0.70
C GLU A 812 40.24 7.06 1.98
N LEU A 813 39.37 7.69 2.76
CA LEU A 813 39.74 8.31 4.04
C LEU A 813 39.99 7.30 5.17
N PHE A 814 39.65 6.02 4.94
CA PHE A 814 39.59 5.02 5.99
C PHE A 814 40.56 3.86 5.75
N SER A 815 41.34 3.52 6.76
CA SER A 815 42.06 2.25 6.78
C SER A 815 41.07 1.09 6.88
N VAL A 816 41.20 0.11 5.99
CA VAL A 816 40.24 -0.99 5.84
C VAL A 816 39.95 -1.72 7.16
N GLN A 817 40.99 -2.02 7.95
CA GLN A 817 40.86 -2.73 9.22
C GLN A 817 40.16 -1.89 10.30
N ARG A 818 40.45 -0.58 10.36
CA ARG A 818 39.83 0.36 11.31
C ARG A 818 38.36 0.58 10.98
N ALA A 819 38.06 0.80 9.69
CA ALA A 819 36.69 0.90 9.19
C ALA A 819 35.87 -0.34 9.54
N TRP A 820 36.44 -1.54 9.32
CA TRP A 820 35.75 -2.79 9.61
C TRP A 820 35.41 -2.95 11.10
N LYS A 821 36.37 -2.67 12.01
CA LYS A 821 36.14 -2.68 13.46
C LYS A 821 35.02 -1.69 13.86
N ALA A 822 35.06 -0.47 13.35
CA ALA A 822 34.04 0.54 13.64
C ALA A 822 32.64 0.11 13.15
N LEU A 823 32.56 -0.53 11.98
CA LEU A 823 31.30 -1.05 11.45
C LEU A 823 30.75 -2.24 12.25
N GLU A 824 31.60 -3.09 12.84
CA GLU A 824 31.16 -4.15 13.77
C GLU A 824 30.55 -3.57 15.05
N ILE A 825 31.11 -2.47 15.56
CA ILE A 825 30.55 -1.74 16.72
C ILE A 825 29.19 -1.13 16.35
N VAL A 826 29.09 -0.45 15.20
CA VAL A 826 27.83 0.14 14.72
C VAL A 826 26.75 -0.92 14.51
N GLU A 827 27.11 -2.06 13.90
CA GLU A 827 26.21 -3.20 13.73
C GLU A 827 25.63 -3.67 15.07
N THR A 828 26.48 -3.76 16.10
CA THR A 828 26.07 -4.30 17.41
C THR A 828 25.28 -3.28 18.24
N LYS A 829 25.66 -1.99 18.17
CA LYS A 829 25.14 -0.95 19.07
C LYS A 829 24.01 -0.12 18.47
N LEU A 830 24.09 0.18 17.18
CA LEU A 830 23.21 1.16 16.55
C LEU A 830 22.17 0.54 15.59
N LEU A 831 22.41 -0.64 15.02
CA LEU A 831 21.44 -1.27 14.11
C LEU A 831 20.18 -1.73 14.87
N GLY A 832 19.06 -1.09 14.60
CA GLY A 832 17.74 -1.49 15.09
C GLY A 832 17.05 -2.52 14.16
N PRO A 833 15.79 -2.87 14.46
CA PRO A 833 14.99 -3.75 13.60
C PRO A 833 14.72 -3.15 12.22
N LEU A 834 14.43 -1.86 12.15
CA LEU A 834 14.13 -1.15 10.90
C LEU A 834 15.08 0.02 10.62
N GLY A 835 15.48 0.79 11.64
CA GLY A 835 16.35 1.97 11.49
C GLY A 835 17.67 1.86 12.26
N MET A 836 18.53 2.86 12.09
CA MET A 836 19.75 3.05 12.89
C MET A 836 19.47 3.98 14.07
N LYS A 837 19.77 3.55 15.29
CA LYS A 837 19.75 4.42 16.48
C LYS A 837 20.68 5.61 16.25
N THR A 838 20.17 6.80 16.52
CA THR A 838 20.89 8.05 16.29
C THR A 838 21.99 8.35 17.30
N LEU A 839 21.97 7.66 18.44
CA LEU A 839 22.96 7.73 19.51
C LEU A 839 23.13 6.35 20.15
N ASP A 840 24.33 6.08 20.66
CA ASP A 840 24.66 4.88 21.44
C ASP A 840 23.73 4.72 22.66
N PRO A 841 23.07 3.56 22.83
CA PRO A 841 22.29 3.25 24.03
C PRO A 841 23.05 3.36 25.35
N ASP A 842 24.38 3.25 25.32
CA ASP A 842 25.20 3.37 26.52
C ASP A 842 25.50 4.85 26.90
N ASP A 843 25.09 5.83 26.06
CA ASP A 843 25.27 7.26 26.35
C ASP A 843 24.24 7.77 27.38
N LEU A 844 24.67 8.67 28.26
CA LEU A 844 23.85 9.23 29.35
C LEU A 844 22.62 9.99 28.87
N VAL A 845 22.67 10.55 27.65
CA VAL A 845 21.54 11.32 27.08
C VAL A 845 20.70 10.52 26.07
N TYR A 846 20.92 9.20 25.97
CA TYR A 846 20.11 8.34 25.11
C TYR A 846 18.63 8.33 25.53
N CYS A 847 17.75 8.69 24.59
CA CYS A 847 16.31 8.69 24.73
C CYS A 847 15.65 8.17 23.44
N GLY A 848 15.39 6.86 23.36
CA GLY A 848 14.90 6.20 22.15
C GLY A 848 13.42 6.39 21.76
N VAL A 849 12.59 7.03 22.59
CA VAL A 849 11.15 7.20 22.34
C VAL A 849 10.82 8.66 22.05
N TYR A 850 10.57 9.00 20.79
CA TYR A 850 10.20 10.33 20.35
C TYR A 850 8.68 10.56 20.48
N ASP A 851 8.33 11.61 21.22
CA ASP A 851 6.98 12.16 21.34
C ASP A 851 7.05 13.69 21.27
N ASN A 852 6.62 14.26 20.14
CA ASN A 852 6.69 15.70 19.93
C ASN A 852 5.61 16.48 20.71
N ALA A 853 4.54 15.80 21.16
CA ALA A 853 3.47 16.42 21.92
C ALA A 853 3.77 16.47 23.43
N LEU A 854 4.65 15.59 23.92
CA LEU A 854 5.06 15.53 25.32
C LEU A 854 5.63 16.88 25.80
N ASP A 855 5.09 17.45 26.87
CA ASP A 855 5.57 18.71 27.45
C ASP A 855 5.58 18.64 28.99
N ASN A 856 6.67 18.12 29.51
CA ASN A 856 6.92 17.90 30.94
C ASN A 856 8.23 18.58 31.37
N ASP A 857 8.69 18.32 32.60
CA ASP A 857 9.93 18.90 33.13
C ASP A 857 11.19 18.10 32.72
N ASP A 858 11.06 17.10 31.84
CA ASP A 858 12.17 16.29 31.35
C ASP A 858 12.87 17.00 30.19
N TYR A 859 14.04 17.59 30.49
CA TYR A 859 14.87 18.34 29.55
C TYR A 859 15.14 17.58 28.24
N ASN A 860 15.39 16.26 28.32
CA ASN A 860 15.84 15.48 27.18
C ASN A 860 14.68 14.99 26.29
N ARG A 861 13.42 15.07 26.75
CA ARG A 861 12.27 14.52 26.03
C ARG A 861 11.20 15.54 25.69
N ALA A 862 11.05 16.59 26.50
CA ALA A 862 10.00 17.57 26.30
C ALA A 862 10.09 18.23 24.91
N LYS A 863 8.94 18.32 24.24
CA LYS A 863 8.74 18.77 22.86
C LYS A 863 9.64 18.04 21.86
N GLY A 864 9.89 16.76 22.11
CA GLY A 864 10.64 15.91 21.21
C GLY A 864 12.12 16.26 21.10
N PHE A 865 12.72 16.84 22.15
CA PHE A 865 14.15 17.19 22.18
C PHE A 865 15.08 16.01 21.83
N ASN A 866 14.61 14.77 22.04
CA ASN A 866 15.35 13.55 21.71
C ASN A 866 15.26 13.09 20.24
N TYR A 867 14.73 13.89 19.31
CA TYR A 867 14.52 13.50 17.90
C TYR A 867 15.73 12.79 17.24
N HIS A 868 16.94 13.21 17.60
CA HIS A 868 18.20 12.63 17.14
C HIS A 868 19.10 12.11 18.29
N GLN A 869 18.51 11.71 19.42
CA GLN A 869 19.24 11.21 20.59
C GLN A 869 18.85 9.79 20.97
N GLY A 870 18.50 8.96 20.00
CA GLY A 870 18.12 7.57 20.25
C GLY A 870 17.12 6.96 19.26
N PRO A 871 16.13 7.71 18.73
CA PRO A 871 15.22 7.19 17.72
C PRO A 871 15.97 6.58 16.54
N GLU A 872 15.34 5.61 15.90
CA GLU A 872 15.93 4.76 14.87
C GLU A 872 15.56 5.26 13.48
N TRP A 873 16.53 5.79 12.73
CA TRP A 873 16.33 6.43 11.43
C TRP A 873 16.65 5.49 10.28
N ILE A 874 15.75 5.39 9.29
CA ILE A 874 15.83 4.33 8.27
C ILE A 874 16.85 4.67 7.18
N TRP A 875 16.96 5.94 6.76
CA TRP A 875 17.87 6.31 5.67
C TRP A 875 19.36 6.01 5.98
N LEU A 876 19.74 6.06 7.26
CA LEU A 876 21.07 5.70 7.74
C LEU A 876 21.38 4.21 7.58
N VAL A 877 20.35 3.35 7.54
CA VAL A 877 20.52 1.92 7.27
C VAL A 877 21.12 1.75 5.88
N GLY A 878 20.65 2.50 4.88
CA GLY A 878 21.20 2.44 3.53
C GLY A 878 22.69 2.72 3.50
N TYR A 879 23.15 3.80 4.13
CA TYR A 879 24.58 4.14 4.22
C TYR A 879 25.40 3.10 4.98
N PHE A 880 24.89 2.60 6.11
CA PHE A 880 25.55 1.53 6.87
C PHE A 880 25.71 0.25 6.04
N LEU A 881 24.65 -0.20 5.35
CA LEU A 881 24.68 -1.40 4.52
C LEU A 881 25.66 -1.26 3.34
N ARG A 882 25.66 -0.09 2.68
CA ARG A 882 26.59 0.22 1.59
C ARG A 882 28.04 0.20 2.07
N ALA A 883 28.33 0.81 3.22
CA ALA A 883 29.66 0.77 3.85
C ALA A 883 30.09 -0.67 4.19
N LYS A 884 29.19 -1.48 4.77
CA LYS A 884 29.42 -2.89 5.09
C LYS A 884 29.74 -3.75 3.88
N LEU A 885 29.06 -3.53 2.75
CA LEU A 885 29.35 -4.21 1.48
C LEU A 885 30.72 -3.82 0.94
N TYR A 886 31.03 -2.52 0.92
CA TYR A 886 32.29 -2.00 0.40
C TYR A 886 33.50 -2.52 1.20
N PHE A 887 33.51 -2.30 2.52
CA PHE A 887 34.64 -2.72 3.36
C PHE A 887 34.67 -4.25 3.55
N GLY A 888 33.53 -4.93 3.54
CA GLY A 888 33.47 -6.39 3.53
C GLY A 888 34.19 -6.97 2.31
N ARG A 889 34.01 -6.38 1.12
CA ARG A 889 34.72 -6.76 -0.10
C ARG A 889 36.23 -6.55 0.03
N LYS A 890 36.66 -5.47 0.68
CA LYS A 890 38.08 -5.16 0.92
C LYS A 890 38.72 -6.07 1.97
N MET A 891 37.95 -6.61 2.92
CA MET A 891 38.42 -7.56 3.94
C MET A 891 38.57 -8.99 3.42
N GLY A 892 38.01 -9.32 2.25
CA GLY A 892 38.09 -10.63 1.61
C GLY A 892 36.74 -11.35 1.50
N GLN A 893 36.72 -12.45 0.76
CA GLN A 893 35.48 -13.12 0.34
C GLN A 893 34.61 -13.59 1.51
N GLU A 894 35.21 -14.08 2.60
CA GLU A 894 34.47 -14.55 3.77
C GLU A 894 33.68 -13.42 4.43
N LYS A 895 34.34 -12.29 4.71
CA LYS A 895 33.70 -11.10 5.29
C LYS A 895 32.68 -10.49 4.34
N TYR A 896 32.92 -10.51 3.04
CA TYR A 896 31.93 -10.09 2.05
C TYR A 896 30.66 -10.95 2.09
N ASN A 897 30.80 -12.28 2.14
CA ASN A 897 29.65 -13.19 2.22
C ASN A 897 28.84 -12.97 3.51
N GLN A 898 29.53 -12.73 4.65
CA GLN A 898 28.88 -12.35 5.92
C GLN A 898 28.12 -11.02 5.78
N SER A 899 28.72 -10.00 5.16
CA SER A 899 28.03 -8.73 4.87
C SER A 899 26.81 -8.93 3.99
N VAL A 900 26.90 -9.73 2.92
CA VAL A 900 25.75 -10.02 2.04
C VAL A 900 24.62 -10.70 2.80
N PHE A 901 24.94 -11.65 3.69
CA PHE A 901 23.93 -12.31 4.53
C PHE A 901 23.25 -11.31 5.49
N LEU A 902 24.01 -10.46 6.17
CA LEU A 902 23.49 -9.39 7.02
C LEU A 902 22.57 -8.45 6.23
N VAL A 903 23.03 -7.96 5.08
CA VAL A 903 22.27 -7.05 4.21
C VAL A 903 20.95 -7.68 3.80
N LYS A 904 20.94 -8.93 3.34
CA LYS A 904 19.70 -9.64 2.98
C LYS A 904 18.74 -9.78 4.16
N ASN A 905 19.24 -10.05 5.36
CA ASN A 905 18.42 -10.14 6.57
C ASN A 905 17.79 -8.78 6.92
N VAL A 906 18.57 -7.70 6.92
CA VAL A 906 18.06 -6.34 7.17
C VAL A 906 17.00 -5.94 6.13
N LEU A 907 17.29 -6.16 4.84
CA LEU A 907 16.37 -5.85 3.74
C LEU A 907 15.07 -6.66 3.81
N SER A 908 15.11 -7.91 4.28
CA SER A 908 13.91 -8.74 4.46
C SER A 908 12.95 -8.17 5.51
N ARG A 909 13.48 -7.59 6.59
CA ARG A 909 12.66 -6.91 7.61
C ARG A 909 12.00 -5.64 7.05
N LEU A 910 12.75 -4.86 6.28
CA LEU A 910 12.22 -3.68 5.58
C LEU A 910 11.15 -4.04 4.55
N HIS A 911 11.35 -5.12 3.79
CA HIS A 911 10.36 -5.64 2.84
C HIS A 911 9.06 -6.03 3.55
N THR A 912 9.15 -6.76 4.66
CA THR A 912 7.97 -7.15 5.46
C THR A 912 7.20 -5.93 5.97
N HIS A 913 7.91 -4.88 6.40
CA HIS A 913 7.27 -3.63 6.81
C HIS A 913 6.57 -2.95 5.64
N LEU A 914 7.26 -2.80 4.50
CA LEU A 914 6.71 -2.17 3.29
C LEU A 914 5.43 -2.88 2.81
N GLU A 915 5.42 -4.21 2.80
CA GLU A 915 4.24 -4.98 2.39
C GLU A 915 3.04 -4.77 3.31
N ARG A 916 3.27 -4.65 4.62
CA ARG A 916 2.22 -4.45 5.63
C ARG A 916 1.78 -3.00 5.77
N SER A 917 2.62 -2.05 5.38
CA SER A 917 2.31 -0.62 5.49
C SER A 917 1.13 -0.26 4.57
N PRO A 918 0.09 0.45 5.08
CA PRO A 918 -0.99 0.94 4.23
C PRO A 918 -0.51 1.99 3.22
N TRP A 919 0.64 2.63 3.49
CA TRP A 919 1.30 3.60 2.62
C TRP A 919 2.21 2.94 1.58
N LYS A 920 2.52 1.64 1.70
CA LYS A 920 3.48 0.94 0.83
C LYS A 920 4.82 1.69 0.70
N GLY A 921 5.33 2.14 1.85
CA GLY A 921 6.59 2.87 1.97
C GLY A 921 7.36 2.48 3.22
N LEU A 922 8.49 3.16 3.43
CA LEU A 922 9.32 3.03 4.64
C LEU A 922 9.25 4.32 5.44
N PRO A 923 9.07 4.26 6.77
CA PRO A 923 8.91 5.45 7.59
C PRO A 923 10.21 6.25 7.66
N GLU A 924 10.08 7.49 8.12
CA GLU A 924 11.21 8.36 8.44
C GLU A 924 12.06 7.78 9.58
N LEU A 925 11.38 7.42 10.67
CA LEU A 925 11.99 6.87 11.87
C LEU A 925 11.05 5.90 12.60
N THR A 926 11.63 5.10 13.47
CA THR A 926 10.92 4.35 14.50
C THR A 926 11.40 4.76 15.88
N ASN A 927 10.57 4.54 16.89
CA ASN A 927 11.02 4.57 18.27
C ASN A 927 11.94 3.36 18.56
N GLU A 928 12.46 3.30 19.77
CA GLU A 928 13.39 2.25 20.19
C GLU A 928 12.91 0.84 19.81
N ASN A 929 13.83 0.03 19.30
CA ASN A 929 13.59 -1.37 18.95
C ASN A 929 12.44 -1.55 17.93
N GLY A 930 12.35 -0.66 16.95
CA GLY A 930 11.36 -0.73 15.87
C GLY A 930 9.92 -0.39 16.27
N GLN A 931 9.70 0.20 17.46
CA GLN A 931 8.37 0.61 17.89
C GLN A 931 7.79 1.69 16.96
N TYR A 932 6.48 1.63 16.72
CA TYR A 932 5.78 2.63 15.92
C TYR A 932 5.90 4.03 16.54
N CYS A 933 6.18 5.03 15.71
CA CYS A 933 6.21 6.43 16.11
C CYS A 933 5.09 7.20 15.39
N PRO A 934 4.08 7.73 16.10
CA PRO A 934 2.95 8.43 15.48
C PRO A 934 3.31 9.80 14.90
N PHE A 935 4.51 10.32 15.21
CA PHE A 935 5.03 11.59 14.70
C PHE A 935 6.00 11.41 13.52
N SER A 936 6.32 10.17 13.15
CA SER A 936 7.13 9.87 11.97
C SER A 936 6.29 10.04 10.72
N CYS A 937 6.89 10.54 9.63
CA CYS A 937 6.31 10.28 8.31
C CYS A 937 6.22 8.76 8.08
N GLU A 938 5.09 8.33 7.53
CA GLU A 938 4.80 6.91 7.30
C GLU A 938 5.52 6.37 6.05
N THR A 939 5.86 7.28 5.14
CA THR A 939 6.71 7.01 3.98
C THR A 939 7.62 8.21 3.77
N GLN A 940 8.93 7.97 3.62
CA GLN A 940 9.95 9.02 3.48
C GLN A 940 10.84 8.74 2.26
N ALA A 941 11.06 9.77 1.43
CA ALA A 941 11.93 9.77 0.28
C ALA A 941 13.35 9.20 0.52
N TRP A 942 14.15 9.74 1.45
CA TRP A 942 15.50 9.28 1.75
C TRP A 942 15.56 7.84 2.28
N SER A 943 14.54 7.41 3.02
CA SER A 943 14.48 6.07 3.62
C SER A 943 14.34 5.04 2.52
N ILE A 944 13.47 5.31 1.55
CA ILE A 944 13.29 4.47 0.37
C ILE A 944 14.53 4.56 -0.54
N ALA A 945 15.02 5.77 -0.79
CA ALA A 945 16.14 6.02 -1.70
C ALA A 945 17.40 5.24 -1.29
N THR A 946 17.86 5.44 -0.07
CA THR A 946 19.14 4.89 0.42
C THR A 946 19.09 3.36 0.54
N VAL A 947 17.92 2.78 0.81
CA VAL A 947 17.71 1.31 0.78
C VAL A 947 17.75 0.78 -0.65
N LEU A 948 17.15 1.50 -1.60
CA LEU A 948 17.23 1.17 -3.03
C LEU A 948 18.68 1.26 -3.55
N GLU A 949 19.46 2.21 -3.05
CA GLU A 949 20.88 2.33 -3.32
C GLU A 949 21.70 1.16 -2.77
N ALA A 950 21.38 0.67 -1.56
CA ALA A 950 22.03 -0.52 -1.01
C ALA A 950 21.72 -1.78 -1.83
N LEU A 951 20.51 -1.88 -2.39
CA LEU A 951 20.12 -2.95 -3.31
C LEU A 951 20.83 -2.86 -4.67
N PHE A 952 21.14 -1.65 -5.13
CA PHE A 952 21.88 -1.44 -6.37
C PHE A 952 23.36 -1.82 -6.24
N ASP A 953 23.96 -1.56 -5.07
CA ASP A 953 25.36 -1.89 -4.80
C ASP A 953 25.60 -3.39 -4.52
N LEU A 954 24.54 -4.12 -4.12
CA LEU A 954 24.52 -5.56 -3.84
C LEU A 954 24.53 -6.41 -5.12
#